data_AF-A0A034UXM7-F1
#
_entry.id   AF-A0A034UXM7-F1
#
_cell.length_a   1.000
_cell.length_b   1.000
_cell.length_c   1.000
_cell.angle_alpha   90.00
_cell.angle_beta   90.00
_cell.angle_gamma   90.00
#
_symmetry.space_group_name_H-M   'P 1'
#
loop_
_entity.id
_entity.type
_entity.pdbx_description
1 polymer ?
#
loop_
_entity_poly.entity_id
_entity_poly.type
_entity_poly.pdbx_seq_one_letter_code
_entity_poly.pdbx_strand_id
1 'polypeptide(L)'
;SRSKKAPPLILLHSLEKAIWNWIEYHPHEFQDLQRGIATKDISSCWETLLEFVEAYKAENKKNKTTVWPLQMLLLILNPSCLEATVNELQQSEKEKDKEKYRDKDKTSLTQNSAQTARDKEQSAKQFIEGIKRGLGPHSPSKQVTEYAAIACVKLCKASTYVNNNDSNNVLFKLVQYVINDLKALLFNPVKPFSRGQAYNYADIELMIDCWVSLFRINPHNIDTLKVCLNLSSPQAYHFVIVCSLLRLTHIHVDFRLQNKNCFRTIHQPILSWWAKTNVVHYRSAELRALFTDTLNKATQGYIAHTPLRMITSLTLKSKDTQKGLTRSEEGPAHKMLLLLLVRLIHADPMLLLNTQGKVAHEMQSSSLELINGLVSLVHQPTMPDVAQEAMEALLALHSYDKIELWNPQAPMNCFWDVSSQVLFSISQKLIQHQIANYTDVLKWMRGILSCRNDYLQRHKKYALVGHELQICRQARIKLEVVFFMYLWSVDLDAVLTSLSCFGLLCQESDILLAADDSATVLPVANYQIYQELTQLASSDTRICFYETNHGNAYNRLALQRRMMNLLRKIEHCVDGVQTAWEETFRNWELTSKVLQTYPKYKSDDVQAELFHRGVGKRRASHQSSEHDLEEHITEWANMTWFLLTLGGVCLQKRLSSRWKQMQLQNNTATAGSSSGMPA
;
A
#
# COMPACT_ATOMS: atom_id res chain seq x y z
N SER A 1 -22.77 54.47 -19.37
CA SER A 1 -22.23 53.85 -18.14
C SER A 1 -23.08 52.63 -17.77
N ARG A 2 -22.76 51.44 -18.29
CA ARG A 2 -23.34 50.20 -17.75
C ARG A 2 -22.71 49.99 -16.38
N SER A 3 -23.50 49.89 -15.30
CA SER A 3 -22.94 49.50 -14.01
C SER A 3 -22.26 48.15 -14.19
N LYS A 4 -20.93 48.09 -14.05
CA LYS A 4 -20.19 46.83 -14.05
C LYS A 4 -20.59 46.12 -12.75
N LYS A 5 -21.70 45.36 -12.76
CA LYS A 5 -22.03 44.42 -11.68
C LYS A 5 -20.80 43.57 -11.39
N ALA A 6 -20.47 43.37 -10.12
CA ALA A 6 -19.35 42.51 -9.78
C ALA A 6 -19.54 41.11 -10.40
N PRO A 7 -18.47 40.50 -10.92
CA PRO A 7 -18.56 39.16 -11.45
C PRO A 7 -18.97 38.17 -10.35
N PRO A 8 -19.85 37.20 -10.65
CA PRO A 8 -20.23 36.18 -9.69
C PRO A 8 -19.03 35.35 -9.25
N LEU A 9 -19.01 34.93 -7.98
CA LEU A 9 -17.91 34.18 -7.36
C LEU A 9 -17.51 32.93 -8.15
N ILE A 10 -18.48 32.26 -8.79
CA ILE A 10 -18.23 31.06 -9.59
C ILE A 10 -17.32 31.32 -10.80
N LEU A 11 -17.41 32.51 -11.41
CA LEU A 11 -16.52 32.90 -12.52
C LEU A 11 -15.11 33.15 -12.00
N LEU A 12 -14.98 33.79 -10.82
CA LEU A 12 -13.68 34.02 -10.19
C LEU A 12 -13.01 32.70 -9.81
N HIS A 13 -13.76 31.74 -9.29
CA HIS A 13 -13.24 30.40 -9.00
C HIS A 13 -12.87 29.62 -10.27
N SER A 14 -13.64 29.78 -11.35
CA SER A 14 -13.32 29.19 -12.65
C SER A 14 -12.03 29.76 -13.25
N LEU A 15 -11.84 31.08 -13.10
CA LEU A 15 -10.61 31.77 -13.50
C LEU A 15 -9.40 31.29 -12.68
N GLU A 16 -9.55 31.17 -11.37
CA GLU A 16 -8.52 30.61 -10.48
C GLU A 16 -8.08 29.22 -10.94
N LYS A 17 -9.05 28.35 -11.26
CA LYS A 17 -8.78 27.00 -11.77
C LYS A 17 -8.11 27.02 -13.15
N ALA A 18 -8.53 27.91 -14.05
CA ALA A 18 -7.93 28.05 -15.37
C ALA A 18 -6.46 28.47 -15.30
N ILE A 19 -6.14 29.47 -14.47
CA ILE A 19 -4.77 29.91 -14.19
C ILE A 19 -3.95 28.74 -13.63
N TRP A 20 -4.51 28.00 -12.68
CA TRP A 20 -3.80 26.91 -12.04
C TRP A 20 -3.50 25.76 -13.02
N ASN A 21 -4.48 25.38 -13.84
CA ASN A 21 -4.26 24.39 -14.90
C ASN A 21 -3.15 24.84 -15.86
N TRP A 22 -3.11 26.11 -16.25
CA TRP A 22 -2.04 26.62 -17.11
C TRP A 22 -0.66 26.47 -16.46
N ILE A 23 -0.51 26.82 -15.17
CA ILE A 23 0.76 26.63 -14.44
C ILE A 23 1.17 25.14 -14.39
N GLU A 24 0.23 24.23 -14.15
CA GLU A 24 0.51 22.80 -14.01
C GLU A 24 0.85 22.11 -15.35
N TYR A 25 0.21 22.51 -16.46
CA TYR A 25 0.40 21.89 -17.79
C TYR A 25 1.43 22.63 -18.67
N HIS A 26 1.68 23.91 -18.41
CA HIS A 26 2.63 24.75 -19.16
C HIS A 26 3.67 25.40 -18.22
N PRO A 27 4.44 24.61 -17.44
CA PRO A 27 5.36 25.14 -16.44
C PRO A 27 6.51 25.97 -17.04
N HIS A 28 6.91 25.68 -18.28
CA HIS A 28 7.94 26.45 -18.99
C HIS A 28 7.47 27.88 -19.31
N GLU A 29 6.22 28.05 -19.74
CA GLU A 29 5.65 29.38 -20.01
C GLU A 29 5.54 30.19 -18.70
N PHE A 30 5.16 29.54 -17.60
CA PHE A 30 5.16 30.18 -16.28
C PHE A 30 6.57 30.60 -15.85
N GLN A 31 7.58 29.77 -16.11
CA GLN A 31 8.97 30.09 -15.80
C GLN A 31 9.51 31.27 -16.62
N ASP A 32 9.19 31.33 -17.90
CA ASP A 32 9.60 32.44 -18.78
C ASP A 32 8.95 33.75 -18.35
N LEU A 33 7.67 33.70 -17.93
CA LEU A 33 6.98 34.83 -17.31
C LEU A 33 7.71 35.32 -16.06
N GLN A 34 8.12 34.42 -15.15
CA GLN A 34 8.84 34.80 -13.93
C GLN A 34 10.23 35.39 -14.22
N ARG A 35 10.87 35.03 -15.34
CA ARG A 35 12.17 35.58 -15.78
C ARG A 35 12.04 36.91 -16.52
N GLY A 36 10.83 37.39 -16.77
CA GLY A 36 10.59 38.59 -17.58
C GLY A 36 10.86 38.39 -19.08
N ILE A 37 10.91 37.14 -19.55
CA ILE A 37 11.04 36.81 -20.97
C ILE A 37 9.66 37.06 -21.62
N ALA A 38 9.65 37.87 -22.67
CA ALA A 38 8.48 38.61 -23.16
C ALA A 38 7.15 37.82 -23.24
N THR A 39 6.19 38.22 -22.40
CA THR A 39 4.74 37.98 -22.57
C THR A 39 3.99 39.31 -22.47
N LYS A 40 4.21 40.23 -23.43
CA LYS A 40 3.51 41.54 -23.47
C LYS A 40 1.99 41.39 -23.35
N ASP A 41 1.42 40.32 -23.90
CA ASP A 41 -0.02 40.07 -23.90
C ASP A 41 -0.58 39.76 -22.50
N ILE A 42 0.08 38.90 -21.71
CA ILE A 42 -0.37 38.54 -20.35
C ILE A 42 -0.29 39.75 -19.39
N SER A 43 0.70 40.61 -19.59
CA SER A 43 0.89 41.84 -18.79
C SER A 43 -0.23 42.87 -18.97
N SER A 44 -1.07 42.76 -20.01
CA SER A 44 -2.23 43.63 -20.21
C SER A 44 -3.52 43.06 -19.59
N CYS A 45 -3.63 41.72 -19.53
CA CYS A 45 -4.83 41.04 -19.06
C CYS A 45 -4.99 41.09 -17.54
N TRP A 46 -3.88 41.08 -16.77
CA TRP A 46 -3.96 41.01 -15.30
C TRP A 46 -4.64 42.22 -14.66
N GLU A 47 -4.50 43.42 -15.22
CA GLU A 47 -5.12 44.63 -14.68
C GLU A 47 -6.64 44.51 -14.68
N THR A 48 -7.18 44.04 -15.80
CA THR A 48 -8.63 43.81 -15.96
C THR A 48 -9.13 42.73 -15.00
N LEU A 49 -8.34 41.67 -14.78
CA LEU A 49 -8.69 40.61 -13.84
C LEU A 49 -8.64 41.08 -12.39
N LEU A 50 -7.69 41.97 -12.04
CA LEU A 50 -7.62 42.55 -10.70
C LEU A 50 -8.79 43.52 -10.45
N GLU A 51 -9.22 44.29 -11.46
CA GLU A 51 -10.45 45.10 -11.37
C GLU A 51 -11.68 44.25 -11.02
N PHE A 52 -11.80 43.05 -11.59
CA PHE A 52 -12.87 42.12 -11.25
C PHE A 52 -12.83 41.64 -9.80
N VAL A 53 -11.63 41.38 -9.27
CA VAL A 53 -11.43 41.02 -7.87
C VAL A 53 -11.80 42.19 -6.95
N GLU A 54 -11.37 43.42 -7.27
CA GLU A 54 -11.69 44.61 -6.47
C GLU A 54 -13.18 44.97 -6.53
N ALA A 55 -13.81 44.87 -7.70
CA ALA A 55 -15.26 45.05 -7.85
C ALA A 55 -16.04 44.05 -6.97
N TYR A 56 -15.62 42.78 -6.94
CA TYR A 56 -16.23 41.78 -6.07
C TYR A 56 -16.09 42.13 -4.58
N LYS A 57 -14.90 42.56 -4.14
CA LYS A 57 -14.68 42.95 -2.73
C LYS A 57 -15.50 44.18 -2.33
N ALA A 58 -15.66 45.14 -3.24
CA ALA A 58 -16.43 46.35 -3.01
C ALA A 58 -17.92 46.06 -2.78
N GLU A 59 -18.51 45.17 -3.59
CA GLU A 59 -19.90 44.73 -3.44
C GLU A 59 -20.09 43.74 -2.27
N ASN A 60 -19.09 42.89 -1.99
CA ASN A 60 -19.18 41.80 -1.00
C ASN A 60 -18.27 42.01 0.22
N LYS A 61 -18.42 43.13 0.94
CA LYS A 61 -17.55 43.50 2.08
C LYS A 61 -17.37 42.42 3.15
N LYS A 62 -18.41 41.61 3.41
CA LYS A 62 -18.36 40.50 4.40
C LYS A 62 -17.59 39.28 3.92
N ASN A 63 -17.56 39.04 2.61
CA ASN A 63 -16.94 37.86 1.98
C ASN A 63 -15.73 38.22 1.11
N LYS A 64 -15.15 39.41 1.31
CA LYS A 64 -14.01 39.90 0.51
C LYS A 64 -12.77 39.01 0.55
N THR A 65 -12.65 38.12 1.53
CA THR A 65 -11.52 37.18 1.66
C THR A 65 -11.66 35.94 0.77
N THR A 66 -12.86 35.64 0.25
CA THR A 66 -13.08 34.44 -0.57
C THR A 66 -12.28 34.45 -1.88
N VAL A 67 -11.90 35.64 -2.35
CA VAL A 67 -11.11 35.87 -3.56
C VAL A 67 -9.61 35.96 -3.31
N TRP A 68 -9.14 35.83 -2.06
CA TRP A 68 -7.71 35.84 -1.73
C TRP A 68 -6.89 34.79 -2.48
N PRO A 69 -7.38 33.55 -2.69
CA PRO A 69 -6.65 32.56 -3.50
C PRO A 69 -6.39 33.02 -4.93
N LEU A 70 -7.40 33.60 -5.60
CA LEU A 70 -7.25 34.19 -6.93
C LEU A 70 -6.34 35.42 -6.90
N GLN A 71 -6.52 36.31 -5.92
CA GLN A 71 -5.68 37.51 -5.79
C GLN A 71 -4.20 37.16 -5.62
N MET A 72 -3.88 36.10 -4.86
CA MET A 72 -2.50 35.60 -4.73
C MET A 72 -1.96 35.12 -6.08
N LEU A 73 -2.73 34.34 -6.84
CA LEU A 73 -2.30 33.88 -8.17
C LEU A 73 -2.07 35.06 -9.13
N LEU A 74 -2.98 36.04 -9.14
CA LEU A 74 -2.83 37.24 -9.98
C LEU A 74 -1.59 38.06 -9.60
N LEU A 75 -1.26 38.13 -8.30
CA LEU A 75 -0.02 38.77 -7.85
C LEU A 75 1.22 38.01 -8.33
N ILE A 76 1.20 36.67 -8.26
CA ILE A 76 2.32 35.82 -8.74
C ILE A 76 2.50 35.96 -10.26
N LEU A 77 1.41 36.06 -11.02
CA LEU A 77 1.44 36.30 -12.47
C LEU A 77 1.93 37.69 -12.86
N ASN A 78 2.18 38.59 -11.89
CA ASN A 78 2.72 39.92 -12.12
C ASN A 78 4.06 40.11 -11.37
N PRO A 79 5.19 39.67 -11.96
CA PRO A 79 6.50 39.73 -11.32
C PRO A 79 6.93 41.12 -10.87
N SER A 80 6.60 42.18 -11.63
CA SER A 80 7.00 43.56 -11.28
C SER A 80 6.25 44.08 -10.04
N CYS A 81 4.93 43.85 -9.96
CA CYS A 81 4.13 44.18 -8.77
C CYS A 81 4.56 43.33 -7.57
N LEU A 82 4.84 42.04 -7.78
CA LEU A 82 5.37 41.15 -6.75
C LEU A 82 6.72 41.64 -6.21
N GLU A 83 7.63 42.06 -7.09
CA GLU A 83 8.95 42.59 -6.74
C GLU A 83 8.84 43.85 -5.88
N ALA A 84 8.04 44.83 -6.31
CA ALA A 84 7.76 46.04 -5.56
C ALA A 84 7.18 45.71 -4.16
N THR A 85 6.18 44.83 -4.11
CA THR A 85 5.52 44.43 -2.85
C THR A 85 6.51 43.80 -1.86
N VAL A 86 7.36 42.88 -2.31
CA VAL A 86 8.34 42.23 -1.41
C VAL A 86 9.42 43.20 -0.95
N ASN A 87 9.91 44.07 -1.83
CA ASN A 87 10.89 45.08 -1.47
C ASN A 87 10.35 46.02 -0.38
N GLU A 88 9.10 46.47 -0.49
CA GLU A 88 8.46 47.28 0.55
C GLU A 88 8.23 46.52 1.87
N LEU A 89 7.90 45.23 1.80
CA LEU A 89 7.76 44.38 3.00
C LEU A 89 9.09 44.27 3.74
N GLN A 90 10.18 44.00 3.02
CA GLN A 90 11.53 43.91 3.59
C GLN A 90 12.00 45.25 4.17
N GLN A 91 11.67 46.38 3.54
CA GLN A 91 11.94 47.71 4.09
C GLN A 91 11.17 47.92 5.39
N SER A 92 9.88 47.57 5.43
CA SER A 92 9.05 47.73 6.63
C SER A 92 9.48 46.86 7.82
N GLU A 93 9.99 45.64 7.58
CA GLU A 93 10.55 44.79 8.65
C GLU A 93 11.85 45.40 9.20
N LYS A 94 12.74 45.87 8.32
CA LYS A 94 13.98 46.57 8.74
C LYS A 94 13.71 47.87 9.49
N GLU A 95 12.66 48.60 9.12
CA GLU A 95 12.23 49.81 9.83
C GLU A 95 11.66 49.47 11.20
N LYS A 96 10.78 48.46 11.33
CA LYS A 96 10.26 47.99 12.63
C LYS A 96 11.38 47.49 13.55
N ASP A 97 12.38 46.81 13.02
CA ASP A 97 13.55 46.38 13.78
C ASP A 97 14.43 47.55 14.23
N LYS A 98 14.59 48.59 13.41
CA LYS A 98 15.32 49.82 13.77
C LYS A 98 14.55 50.70 14.75
N GLU A 99 13.23 50.78 14.62
CA GLU A 99 12.32 51.55 15.47
C GLU A 99 12.18 50.92 16.87
N LYS A 100 12.45 49.61 17.00
CA LYS A 100 12.60 48.92 18.29
C LYS A 100 13.83 49.39 19.10
N TYR A 101 14.77 50.09 18.48
CA TYR A 101 16.02 50.59 19.08
C TYR A 101 16.21 52.12 18.98
N ARG A 102 15.22 52.88 18.49
CA ARG A 102 15.30 54.34 18.38
C ARG A 102 14.22 55.03 19.20
N ASP A 103 14.65 55.94 20.07
CA ASP A 103 13.78 56.90 20.71
C ASP A 103 13.15 57.82 19.65
N LYS A 104 11.87 58.12 19.89
CA LYS A 104 10.98 58.86 18.99
C LYS A 104 11.43 60.30 18.85
N ASP A 105 11.94 60.67 17.69
CA ASP A 105 11.74 62.03 17.19
C ASP A 105 11.37 62.02 15.71
N LYS A 106 10.20 62.59 15.45
CA LYS A 106 9.58 62.72 14.14
C LYS A 106 10.13 63.96 13.44
N THR A 107 10.41 63.83 12.15
CA THR A 107 10.13 64.93 11.23
C THR A 107 9.81 64.38 9.85
N SER A 108 8.63 64.75 9.38
CA SER A 108 8.05 64.47 8.07
C SER A 108 8.52 65.47 7.01
N LEU A 109 8.12 65.18 5.75
CA LEU A 109 8.06 66.02 4.52
C LEU A 109 9.04 65.47 3.44
N THR A 110 8.71 65.26 2.16
CA THR A 110 7.52 65.51 1.32
C THR A 110 7.68 64.73 0.00
N GLN A 111 6.58 64.18 -0.53
CA GLN A 111 6.04 64.19 -1.93
C GLN A 111 6.98 64.21 -3.17
N ASN A 112 6.66 63.70 -4.38
CA ASN A 112 5.44 63.22 -5.05
C ASN A 112 5.81 62.58 -6.43
N SER A 113 4.80 62.03 -7.13
CA SER A 113 4.74 61.65 -8.57
C SER A 113 4.90 60.17 -8.97
N ALA A 114 3.94 59.31 -8.57
CA ALA A 114 3.55 58.08 -9.28
C ALA A 114 2.24 57.48 -8.67
N GLN A 115 1.19 58.31 -8.55
CA GLN A 115 0.09 58.05 -7.59
C GLN A 115 -0.71 56.77 -7.87
N THR A 116 -1.00 56.43 -9.12
CA THR A 116 -1.86 55.27 -9.44
C THR A 116 -1.17 53.90 -9.39
N ALA A 117 0.15 53.85 -9.62
CA ALA A 117 0.94 52.62 -9.50
C ALA A 117 1.25 52.30 -8.03
N ARG A 118 1.62 53.33 -7.24
CA ARG A 118 1.86 53.20 -5.79
C ARG A 118 0.61 52.78 -5.02
N ASP A 119 -0.58 53.26 -5.40
CA ASP A 119 -1.83 52.84 -4.75
C ASP A 119 -2.11 51.34 -4.92
N LYS A 120 -1.75 50.76 -6.09
CA LYS A 120 -1.86 49.31 -6.36
C LYS A 120 -0.82 48.50 -5.59
N GLU A 121 0.43 48.96 -5.56
CA GLU A 121 1.54 48.34 -4.79
C GLU A 121 1.22 48.33 -3.29
N GLN A 122 0.71 49.44 -2.77
CA GLN A 122 0.32 49.57 -1.37
C GLN A 122 -0.90 48.69 -1.03
N SER A 123 -1.83 48.50 -1.97
CA SER A 123 -2.94 47.54 -1.83
C SER A 123 -2.45 46.08 -1.81
N ALA A 124 -1.48 45.73 -2.67
CA ALA A 124 -0.86 44.41 -2.69
C ALA A 124 -0.09 44.10 -1.39
N LYS A 125 0.66 45.07 -0.87
CA LYS A 125 1.31 44.98 0.44
C LYS A 125 0.32 44.75 1.57
N GLN A 126 -0.75 45.56 1.65
CA GLN A 126 -1.80 45.40 2.66
C GLN A 126 -2.49 44.04 2.57
N PHE A 127 -2.64 43.51 1.35
CA PHE A 127 -3.14 42.16 1.13
C PHE A 127 -2.21 41.11 1.75
N ILE A 128 -0.90 41.16 1.46
CA ILE A 128 0.08 40.21 2.02
C ILE A 128 0.19 40.34 3.55
N GLU A 129 0.17 41.55 4.12
CA GLU A 129 0.12 41.75 5.57
C GLU A 129 -1.18 41.19 6.18
N GLY A 130 -2.30 41.34 5.48
CA GLY A 130 -3.58 40.73 5.84
C GLY A 130 -3.53 39.20 5.87
N ILE A 131 -2.83 38.60 4.91
CA ILE A 131 -2.54 37.17 4.85
C ILE A 131 -1.68 36.74 6.06
N LYS A 132 -0.54 37.39 6.30
CA LYS A 132 0.35 37.07 7.44
C LYS A 132 -0.37 37.18 8.78
N ARG A 133 -1.19 38.23 8.97
CA ARG A 133 -2.02 38.38 10.17
C ARG A 133 -3.08 37.28 10.30
N GLY A 134 -3.62 36.78 9.19
CA GLY A 134 -4.59 35.68 9.19
C GLY A 134 -3.99 34.32 9.54
N LEU A 135 -2.70 34.12 9.25
CA LEU A 135 -1.95 32.92 9.63
C LEU A 135 -1.49 32.93 11.10
N GLY A 136 -1.29 34.12 11.67
CA GLY A 136 -0.84 34.28 13.04
C GLY A 136 -1.84 33.79 14.11
N PRO A 137 -1.38 33.63 15.37
CA PRO A 137 -2.21 33.14 16.48
C PRO A 137 -3.40 34.04 16.82
N HIS A 138 -3.31 35.33 16.48
CA HIS A 138 -4.35 36.35 16.70
C HIS A 138 -5.08 36.75 15.41
N SER A 139 -5.50 35.75 14.63
CA SER A 139 -6.28 36.01 13.43
C SER A 139 -7.60 36.72 13.74
N PRO A 140 -8.01 37.71 12.92
CA PRO A 140 -9.21 38.52 13.16
C PRO A 140 -10.53 37.75 13.01
N SER A 141 -10.55 36.65 12.24
CA SER A 141 -11.72 35.78 12.15
C SER A 141 -11.33 34.40 11.61
N LYS A 142 -12.17 33.40 11.85
CA LYS A 142 -11.99 32.05 11.29
C LYS A 142 -11.88 32.11 9.76
N GLN A 143 -12.84 32.78 9.11
CA GLN A 143 -12.85 32.94 7.65
C GLN A 143 -11.54 33.56 7.10
N VAL A 144 -10.96 34.53 7.81
CA VAL A 144 -9.68 35.13 7.40
C VAL A 144 -8.55 34.11 7.45
N THR A 145 -8.47 33.30 8.51
CA THR A 145 -7.49 32.20 8.61
C THR A 145 -7.66 31.17 7.50
N GLU A 146 -8.90 30.78 7.21
CA GLU A 146 -9.19 29.77 6.20
C GLU A 146 -8.70 30.19 4.80
N TYR A 147 -9.05 31.39 4.36
CA TYR A 147 -8.63 31.88 3.05
C TYR A 147 -7.17 32.34 3.01
N ALA A 148 -6.58 32.76 4.15
CA ALA A 148 -5.14 32.99 4.26
C ALA A 148 -4.35 31.70 4.02
N ALA A 149 -4.77 30.61 4.65
CA ALA A 149 -4.13 29.31 4.49
C ALA A 149 -4.20 28.83 3.02
N ILE A 150 -5.37 28.89 2.39
CA ILE A 150 -5.54 28.48 0.98
C ILE A 150 -4.65 29.31 0.05
N ALA A 151 -4.63 30.63 0.22
CA ALA A 151 -3.80 31.52 -0.60
C ALA A 151 -2.30 31.23 -0.40
N CYS A 152 -1.85 31.00 0.84
CA CYS A 152 -0.44 30.70 1.12
C CYS A 152 0.00 29.33 0.60
N VAL A 153 -0.87 28.32 0.66
CA VAL A 153 -0.55 27.01 0.05
C VAL A 153 -0.38 27.15 -1.46
N LYS A 154 -1.24 27.93 -2.14
CA LYS A 154 -1.09 28.22 -3.58
C LYS A 154 0.21 28.96 -3.89
N LEU A 155 0.59 29.93 -3.06
CA LEU A 155 1.88 30.62 -3.16
C LEU A 155 3.05 29.62 -3.06
N CYS A 156 3.04 28.76 -2.04
CA CYS A 156 4.07 27.74 -1.87
C CYS A 156 4.11 26.80 -3.08
N LYS A 157 2.95 26.32 -3.54
CA LYS A 157 2.84 25.40 -4.68
C LYS A 157 3.33 26.05 -5.97
N ALA A 158 2.98 27.31 -6.22
CA ALA A 158 3.43 28.06 -7.40
C ALA A 158 4.96 28.22 -7.42
N SER A 159 5.57 28.46 -6.26
CA SER A 159 7.03 28.56 -6.15
C SER A 159 7.76 27.29 -6.59
N THR A 160 7.14 26.11 -6.51
CA THR A 160 7.75 24.85 -6.95
C THR A 160 7.89 24.73 -8.46
N TYR A 161 7.16 25.55 -9.24
CA TYR A 161 7.24 25.62 -10.69
C TYR A 161 8.31 26.62 -11.19
N VAL A 162 9.00 27.29 -10.26
CA VAL A 162 10.19 28.09 -10.56
C VAL A 162 11.43 27.25 -10.23
N ASN A 163 12.43 27.31 -11.09
CA ASN A 163 13.66 26.54 -10.93
C ASN A 163 14.52 27.09 -9.78
N ASN A 164 15.01 26.20 -8.92
CA ASN A 164 15.83 26.52 -7.75
C ASN A 164 17.14 27.27 -8.06
N ASN A 165 17.63 27.21 -9.31
CA ASN A 165 18.79 27.99 -9.76
C ASN A 165 18.52 29.50 -9.76
N ASP A 166 17.25 29.92 -9.81
CA ASP A 166 16.84 31.32 -9.69
C ASP A 166 16.59 31.68 -8.21
N SER A 167 17.58 31.47 -7.34
CA SER A 167 17.45 31.67 -5.89
C SER A 167 17.11 33.11 -5.49
N ASN A 168 17.37 34.07 -6.39
CA ASN A 168 17.07 35.48 -6.18
C ASN A 168 15.62 35.84 -6.51
N ASN A 169 14.86 34.90 -7.11
CA ASN A 169 13.47 35.13 -7.47
C ASN A 169 12.66 35.59 -6.26
N VAL A 170 11.91 36.68 -6.47
CA VAL A 170 11.17 37.36 -5.42
C VAL A 170 10.07 36.48 -4.83
N LEU A 171 9.57 35.52 -5.61
CA LEU A 171 8.58 34.53 -5.18
C LEU A 171 9.09 33.71 -3.99
N PHE A 172 10.37 33.30 -4.00
CA PHE A 172 10.96 32.55 -2.88
C PHE A 172 11.06 33.42 -1.62
N LYS A 173 11.40 34.71 -1.76
CA LYS A 173 11.44 35.65 -0.63
C LYS A 173 10.07 35.81 0.02
N LEU A 174 9.00 35.92 -0.79
CA LEU A 174 7.64 35.99 -0.30
C LEU A 174 7.21 34.69 0.41
N VAL A 175 7.60 33.53 -0.12
CA VAL A 175 7.36 32.24 0.55
C VAL A 175 8.05 32.21 1.92
N GLN A 176 9.33 32.59 2.01
CA GLN A 176 10.05 32.62 3.31
C GLN A 176 9.38 33.52 4.34
N TYR A 177 8.74 34.61 3.91
CA TYR A 177 8.03 35.55 4.78
C TYR A 177 6.79 34.95 5.47
N VAL A 178 6.15 33.92 4.90
CA VAL A 178 4.90 33.32 5.42
C VAL A 178 4.98 31.83 5.78
N ILE A 179 6.01 31.11 5.31
CA ILE A 179 6.06 29.63 5.37
C ILE A 179 6.04 29.07 6.79
N ASN A 180 6.69 29.74 7.74
CA ASN A 180 6.75 29.26 9.13
C ASN A 180 5.42 29.40 9.84
N ASP A 181 4.72 30.53 9.64
CA ASP A 181 3.37 30.74 10.18
C ASP A 181 2.38 29.74 9.57
N LEU A 182 2.50 29.46 8.26
CA LEU A 182 1.69 28.45 7.58
C LEU A 182 1.92 27.04 8.14
N LYS A 183 3.19 26.66 8.36
CA LYS A 183 3.55 25.37 8.97
C LYS A 183 2.96 25.24 10.38
N ALA A 184 3.13 26.29 11.20
CA ALA A 184 2.62 26.33 12.57
C ALA A 184 1.08 26.31 12.64
N LEU A 185 0.39 26.79 11.61
CA LEU A 185 -1.07 26.72 11.52
C LEU A 185 -1.58 25.34 11.09
N LEU A 186 -1.04 24.79 9.99
CA LEU A 186 -1.58 23.56 9.38
C LEU A 186 -1.13 22.29 10.11
N PHE A 187 0.11 22.26 10.60
CA PHE A 187 0.72 21.06 11.20
C PHE A 187 0.89 21.19 12.72
N ASN A 188 -0.12 21.73 13.40
CA ASN A 188 -0.17 21.81 14.85
C ASN A 188 -0.96 20.62 15.46
N PRO A 189 -0.29 19.63 16.07
CA PRO A 189 -0.98 18.47 16.64
C PRO A 189 -1.87 18.81 17.84
N VAL A 190 -1.58 19.91 18.55
CA VAL A 190 -2.35 20.35 19.73
C VAL A 190 -3.66 21.02 19.31
N LYS A 191 -3.63 21.79 18.22
CA LYS A 191 -4.80 22.47 17.66
C LYS A 191 -4.88 22.23 16.15
N PRO A 192 -5.42 21.06 15.72
CA PRO A 192 -5.50 20.71 14.32
C PRO A 192 -6.33 21.72 13.53
N PHE A 193 -5.84 22.07 12.34
CA PHE A 193 -6.57 22.94 11.43
C PHE A 193 -7.87 22.27 10.96
N SER A 194 -9.00 22.99 11.03
CA SER A 194 -10.28 22.51 10.50
C SER A 194 -11.22 23.65 10.12
N ARG A 195 -11.75 23.59 8.89
CA ARG A 195 -12.84 24.45 8.41
C ARG A 195 -14.23 23.96 8.81
N GLY A 196 -14.30 22.77 9.41
CA GLY A 196 -15.54 22.10 9.82
C GLY A 196 -15.77 20.82 9.02
N GLN A 197 -16.75 20.02 9.44
CA GLN A 197 -16.96 18.65 8.93
C GLN A 197 -17.19 18.60 7.42
N ALA A 198 -17.89 19.59 6.85
CA ALA A 198 -18.15 19.67 5.41
C ALA A 198 -16.88 19.83 4.54
N TYR A 199 -15.77 20.26 5.13
CA TYR A 199 -14.52 20.56 4.44
C TYR A 199 -13.38 19.60 4.79
N ASN A 200 -13.62 18.53 5.54
CA ASN A 200 -12.56 17.63 6.03
C ASN A 200 -11.64 17.12 4.89
N TYR A 201 -12.20 16.59 3.81
CA TYR A 201 -11.42 16.17 2.64
C TYR A 201 -10.67 17.31 1.96
N ALA A 202 -11.28 18.50 1.90
CA ALA A 202 -10.66 19.68 1.31
C ALA A 202 -9.53 20.24 2.21
N ASP A 203 -9.60 20.04 3.53
CA ASP A 203 -8.54 20.38 4.48
C ASP A 203 -7.36 19.43 4.33
N ILE A 204 -7.63 18.13 4.20
CA ILE A 204 -6.59 17.12 3.93
C ILE A 204 -5.90 17.40 2.59
N GLU A 205 -6.64 17.66 1.50
CA GLU A 205 -6.04 17.99 0.19
C GLU A 205 -5.21 19.28 0.24
N LEU A 206 -5.68 20.30 0.99
CA LEU A 206 -4.92 21.52 1.21
C LEU A 206 -3.60 21.24 1.95
N MET A 207 -3.62 20.37 2.96
CA MET A 207 -2.43 19.97 3.70
C MET A 207 -1.48 19.11 2.88
N ILE A 208 -1.99 18.25 1.98
CA ILE A 208 -1.19 17.49 1.02
C ILE A 208 -0.48 18.44 0.05
N ASP A 209 -1.22 19.38 -0.56
CA ASP A 209 -0.65 20.39 -1.46
C ASP A 209 0.43 21.22 -0.74
N CYS A 210 0.19 21.58 0.52
CA CYS A 210 1.17 22.26 1.36
C CYS A 210 2.41 21.39 1.56
N TRP A 211 2.26 20.16 2.04
CA TRP A 211 3.37 19.27 2.37
C TRP A 211 4.24 18.98 1.15
N VAL A 212 3.63 18.65 0.00
CA VAL A 212 4.36 18.41 -1.27
C VAL A 212 5.13 19.66 -1.69
N SER A 213 4.54 20.85 -1.49
CA SER A 213 5.21 22.11 -1.79
C SER A 213 6.41 22.34 -0.87
N LEU A 214 6.25 22.11 0.43
CA LEU A 214 7.34 22.21 1.42
C LEU A 214 8.50 21.25 1.08
N PHE A 215 8.18 20.02 0.67
CA PHE A 215 9.16 19.03 0.23
C PHE A 215 9.95 19.51 -1.00
N ARG A 216 9.26 20.05 -2.01
CA ARG A 216 9.90 20.55 -3.23
C ARG A 216 10.75 21.80 -3.01
N ILE A 217 10.36 22.67 -2.06
CA ILE A 217 11.10 23.89 -1.71
C ILE A 217 12.38 23.56 -0.92
N ASN A 218 12.26 22.70 0.10
CA ASN A 218 13.40 22.31 0.93
C ASN A 218 13.31 20.82 1.32
N PRO A 219 13.84 19.92 0.48
CA PRO A 219 13.66 18.47 0.64
C PRO A 219 14.39 17.90 1.87
N HIS A 220 15.41 18.60 2.39
CA HIS A 220 16.23 18.10 3.50
C HIS A 220 15.75 18.59 4.88
N ASN A 221 14.90 19.62 4.95
CA ASN A 221 14.47 20.22 6.22
C ASN A 221 12.94 20.28 6.34
N ILE A 222 12.34 19.12 6.63
CA ILE A 222 10.89 18.96 6.71
C ILE A 222 10.50 18.57 8.13
N ASP A 223 10.46 19.53 9.04
CA ASP A 223 9.98 19.29 10.42
C ASP A 223 8.54 18.76 10.45
N THR A 224 7.72 19.13 9.45
CA THR A 224 6.35 18.64 9.29
C THR A 224 6.28 17.13 9.02
N LEU A 225 7.34 16.52 8.47
CA LEU A 225 7.44 15.06 8.26
C LEU A 225 7.42 14.34 9.62
N LYS A 226 8.20 14.82 10.59
CA LYS A 226 8.23 14.24 11.95
C LYS A 226 6.87 14.33 12.63
N VAL A 227 6.18 15.47 12.48
CA VAL A 227 4.84 15.67 13.05
C VAL A 227 3.85 14.66 12.45
N CYS A 228 3.86 14.47 11.14
CA CYS A 228 2.93 13.57 10.47
C CYS A 228 3.24 12.07 10.67
N LEU A 229 4.50 11.71 10.95
CA LEU A 229 4.91 10.32 11.23
C LEU A 229 4.76 9.92 12.69
N ASN A 230 4.60 10.87 13.61
CA ASN A 230 4.37 10.56 15.02
C ASN A 230 3.01 9.86 15.22
N LEU A 231 3.03 8.62 15.72
CA LEU A 231 1.83 7.77 15.93
C LEU A 231 0.78 8.37 16.88
N SER A 232 1.16 9.35 17.70
CA SER A 232 0.24 10.08 18.59
C SER A 232 -0.44 11.28 17.93
N SER A 233 -0.05 11.63 16.71
CA SER A 233 -0.65 12.72 15.95
C SER A 233 -2.07 12.39 15.48
N PRO A 234 -2.90 13.42 15.16
CA PRO A 234 -4.21 13.21 14.58
C PRO A 234 -4.16 12.35 13.31
N GLN A 235 -5.13 11.45 13.13
CA GLN A 235 -5.17 10.53 11.99
C GLN A 235 -5.12 11.25 10.62
N ALA A 236 -5.69 12.45 10.52
CA ALA A 236 -5.61 13.28 9.31
C ALA A 236 -4.16 13.52 8.86
N TYR A 237 -3.21 13.63 9.79
CA TYR A 237 -1.80 13.85 9.46
C TYR A 237 -1.14 12.62 8.85
N HIS A 238 -1.56 11.42 9.24
CA HIS A 238 -1.13 10.18 8.61
C HIS A 238 -1.64 10.07 7.17
N PHE A 239 -2.89 10.46 6.92
CA PHE A 239 -3.40 10.59 5.54
C PHE A 239 -2.58 11.60 4.74
N VAL A 240 -2.28 12.76 5.31
CA VAL A 240 -1.50 13.81 4.64
C VAL A 240 -0.13 13.28 4.22
N ILE A 241 0.64 12.64 5.12
CA ILE A 241 1.97 12.15 4.75
C ILE A 241 1.91 11.04 3.70
N VAL A 242 1.04 10.04 3.87
CA VAL A 242 0.94 8.91 2.94
C VAL A 242 0.49 9.38 1.55
N CYS A 243 -0.55 10.21 1.48
CA CYS A 243 -1.02 10.77 0.20
C CYS A 243 0.00 11.72 -0.43
N SER A 244 0.78 12.45 0.36
CA SER A 244 1.83 13.32 -0.17
C SER A 244 2.96 12.51 -0.78
N LEU A 245 3.38 11.42 -0.13
CA LEU A 245 4.39 10.51 -0.68
C LEU A 245 3.89 9.81 -1.95
N LEU A 246 2.64 9.35 -1.97
CA LEU A 246 1.99 8.83 -3.19
C LEU A 246 1.96 9.89 -4.31
N ARG A 247 1.74 11.17 -3.99
CA ARG A 247 1.77 12.25 -4.98
C ARG A 247 3.17 12.43 -5.57
N LEU A 248 4.22 12.27 -4.77
CA LEU A 248 5.60 12.30 -5.24
C LEU A 248 5.93 11.08 -6.13
N THR A 249 5.23 9.96 -5.96
CA THR A 249 5.30 8.79 -6.86
C THR A 249 4.28 8.87 -8.01
N HIS A 250 3.73 10.05 -8.32
CA HIS A 250 2.75 10.31 -9.40
C HIS A 250 1.37 9.64 -9.25
N ILE A 251 0.97 9.28 -8.03
CA ILE A 251 -0.35 8.72 -7.72
C ILE A 251 -1.20 9.76 -6.98
N HIS A 252 -2.32 10.16 -7.58
CA HIS A 252 -3.36 10.99 -6.96
C HIS A 252 -4.39 10.13 -6.25
N VAL A 253 -4.86 10.57 -5.08
CA VAL A 253 -5.96 9.94 -4.33
C VAL A 253 -7.18 10.88 -4.36
N ASP A 254 -8.25 10.48 -5.04
CA ASP A 254 -9.53 11.21 -5.04
C ASP A 254 -10.48 10.60 -4.01
N PHE A 255 -10.51 11.17 -2.81
CA PHE A 255 -11.36 10.72 -1.69
C PHE A 255 -12.87 10.75 -2.00
N ARG A 256 -13.30 11.42 -3.08
CA ARG A 256 -14.73 11.45 -3.49
C ARG A 256 -15.16 10.16 -4.18
N LEU A 257 -14.23 9.32 -4.62
CA LEU A 257 -14.49 8.07 -5.33
C LEU A 257 -14.60 6.86 -4.39
N GLN A 258 -15.32 6.97 -3.26
CA GLN A 258 -15.34 5.95 -2.20
C GLN A 258 -15.70 4.51 -2.65
N ASN A 259 -16.50 4.35 -3.72
CA ASN A 259 -16.94 3.05 -4.25
C ASN A 259 -16.26 2.66 -5.57
N LYS A 260 -15.21 3.37 -5.99
CA LYS A 260 -14.45 3.13 -7.21
C LYS A 260 -12.96 3.19 -6.89
N ASN A 261 -12.11 2.80 -7.84
CA ASN A 261 -10.68 3.00 -7.69
C ASN A 261 -10.38 4.49 -7.44
N CYS A 262 -9.91 4.81 -6.24
CA CYS A 262 -9.62 6.19 -5.81
C CYS A 262 -8.25 6.67 -6.30
N PHE A 263 -7.44 5.79 -6.87
CA PHE A 263 -6.11 6.09 -7.38
C PHE A 263 -6.17 6.57 -8.84
N ARG A 264 -5.46 7.64 -9.16
CA ARG A 264 -5.27 8.12 -10.54
C ARG A 264 -3.80 8.41 -10.79
N THR A 265 -3.23 7.84 -11.84
CA THR A 265 -1.88 8.19 -12.29
C THR A 265 -1.88 9.56 -12.94
N ILE A 266 -0.99 10.45 -12.50
CA ILE A 266 -0.87 11.80 -13.02
C ILE A 266 0.25 11.84 -14.06
N HIS A 267 -0.08 12.25 -15.29
CA HIS A 267 0.88 12.43 -16.40
C HIS A 267 1.45 13.87 -16.48
N GLN A 268 1.57 14.57 -15.36
CA GLN A 268 2.14 15.91 -15.32
C GLN A 268 3.63 15.90 -15.68
N PRO A 269 4.15 16.96 -16.35
CA PRO A 269 5.55 17.06 -16.68
C PRO A 269 6.41 17.06 -15.41
N ILE A 270 7.41 16.17 -15.36
CA ILE A 270 8.36 16.09 -14.26
C ILE A 270 9.41 17.18 -14.48
N LEU A 271 9.47 18.14 -13.56
CA LEU A 271 10.49 19.18 -13.60
C LEU A 271 11.82 18.63 -13.09
N SER A 272 12.90 18.92 -13.79
CA SER A 272 14.23 18.35 -13.51
C SER A 272 14.81 18.72 -12.15
N TRP A 273 14.35 19.82 -11.55
CA TRP A 273 14.78 20.28 -10.23
C TRP A 273 13.93 19.75 -9.07
N TRP A 274 12.82 19.04 -9.34
CA TRP A 274 12.05 18.42 -8.26
C TRP A 274 12.83 17.26 -7.65
N ALA A 275 12.97 17.28 -6.32
CA ALA A 275 13.61 16.22 -5.58
C ALA A 275 12.83 14.90 -5.73
N LYS A 276 13.56 13.78 -5.76
CA LYS A 276 13.00 12.43 -5.78
C LYS A 276 12.63 11.98 -4.36
N THR A 277 11.75 10.98 -4.25
CA THR A 277 11.30 10.40 -2.98
C THR A 277 12.44 9.81 -2.13
N ASN A 278 13.58 9.47 -2.75
CA ASN A 278 14.75 8.94 -2.07
C ASN A 278 15.25 9.80 -0.89
N VAL A 279 15.01 11.10 -0.90
CA VAL A 279 15.41 12.00 0.19
C VAL A 279 14.70 11.68 1.51
N VAL A 280 13.51 11.06 1.50
CA VAL A 280 12.80 10.68 2.73
C VAL A 280 13.11 9.27 3.23
N HIS A 281 13.90 8.48 2.50
CA HIS A 281 14.15 7.08 2.85
C HIS A 281 14.84 6.91 4.22
N TYR A 282 15.53 7.93 4.73
CA TYR A 282 16.11 7.91 6.08
C TYR A 282 15.07 7.80 7.21
N ARG A 283 13.78 8.04 6.92
CA ARG A 283 12.64 7.88 7.85
C ARG A 283 11.91 6.54 7.71
N SER A 284 12.49 5.58 6.99
CA SER A 284 11.91 4.23 6.79
C SER A 284 11.42 3.57 8.09
N ALA A 285 12.16 3.71 9.19
CA ALA A 285 11.77 3.11 10.48
C ALA A 285 10.44 3.67 11.03
N GLU A 286 10.24 4.99 10.93
CA GLU A 286 9.00 5.66 11.38
C GLU A 286 7.81 5.29 10.48
N LEU A 287 8.05 5.14 9.17
CA LEU A 287 7.06 4.67 8.20
C LEU A 287 6.65 3.21 8.44
N ARG A 288 7.61 2.34 8.76
CA ARG A 288 7.33 0.95 9.15
C ARG A 288 6.53 0.89 10.45
N ALA A 289 6.86 1.72 11.44
CA ALA A 289 6.08 1.82 12.67
C ALA A 289 4.63 2.27 12.39
N LEU A 290 4.43 3.26 11.51
CA LEU A 290 3.10 3.69 11.07
C LEU A 290 2.32 2.59 10.35
N PHE A 291 2.98 1.81 9.49
CA PHE A 291 2.39 0.65 8.84
C PHE A 291 1.95 -0.40 9.87
N THR A 292 2.83 -0.82 10.78
CA THR A 292 2.53 -1.83 11.79
C THR A 292 1.41 -1.39 12.74
N ASP A 293 1.43 -0.13 13.18
CA ASP A 293 0.36 0.44 14.03
C ASP A 293 -0.99 0.47 13.29
N THR A 294 -1.01 0.90 12.03
CA THR A 294 -2.24 0.95 11.22
C THR A 294 -2.76 -0.45 10.93
N LEU A 295 -1.88 -1.41 10.62
CA LEU A 295 -2.20 -2.83 10.43
C LEU A 295 -2.88 -3.39 11.68
N ASN A 296 -2.29 -3.17 12.86
CA ASN A 296 -2.84 -3.63 14.12
C ASN A 296 -4.23 -3.01 14.39
N LYS A 297 -4.40 -1.70 14.19
CA LYS A 297 -5.69 -1.02 14.39
C LYS A 297 -6.77 -1.51 13.41
N ALA A 298 -6.41 -1.72 12.14
CA ALA A 298 -7.34 -2.19 11.11
C ALA A 298 -7.79 -3.64 11.32
N THR A 299 -6.93 -4.48 11.90
CA THR A 299 -7.17 -5.90 12.16
C THR A 299 -7.77 -6.17 13.56
N GLN A 300 -7.52 -5.31 14.55
CA GLN A 300 -8.08 -5.44 15.90
C GLN A 300 -9.61 -5.24 15.98
N GLY A 301 -10.22 -4.62 14.97
CA GLY A 301 -11.68 -4.55 14.83
C GLY A 301 -12.38 -5.93 14.77
N TYR A 302 -11.62 -7.01 14.60
CA TYR A 302 -12.10 -8.39 14.58
C TYR A 302 -12.09 -9.10 15.95
N ILE A 303 -11.31 -8.65 16.92
CA ILE A 303 -11.10 -9.38 18.19
C ILE A 303 -12.22 -9.07 19.22
N ALA A 304 -13.05 -8.06 19.00
CA ALA A 304 -14.12 -7.69 19.93
C ALA A 304 -15.32 -8.66 19.96
N HIS A 305 -15.37 -9.69 19.10
CA HIS A 305 -16.50 -10.64 19.04
C HIS A 305 -16.17 -12.07 19.46
N THR A 306 -14.98 -12.35 20.00
CA THR A 306 -14.74 -13.61 20.72
C THR A 306 -14.90 -13.39 22.23
N PRO A 307 -15.92 -13.96 22.90
CA PRO A 307 -15.99 -13.90 24.35
C PRO A 307 -14.82 -14.74 24.89
N LEU A 308 -13.75 -14.06 25.29
CA LEU A 308 -12.60 -14.70 25.94
C LEU A 308 -13.09 -15.45 27.18
N ARG A 309 -12.90 -16.78 27.14
CA ARG A 309 -13.13 -17.67 28.27
C ARG A 309 -12.35 -17.18 29.49
N MET A 310 -13.06 -17.26 30.61
CA MET A 310 -12.69 -16.94 31.98
C MET A 310 -11.21 -17.18 32.33
N ILE A 311 -10.56 -16.13 32.84
CA ILE A 311 -9.58 -16.27 33.94
C ILE A 311 -10.02 -15.32 35.05
N THR A 312 -10.41 -15.94 36.15
CA THR A 312 -10.74 -15.34 37.45
C THR A 312 -9.50 -14.70 38.09
N SER A 313 -9.55 -13.39 38.33
CA SER A 313 -8.91 -12.78 39.50
C SER A 313 -9.69 -11.55 39.95
N LEU A 314 -10.00 -11.54 41.24
CA LEU A 314 -10.82 -10.58 41.99
C LEU A 314 -9.96 -9.40 42.47
N THR A 315 -10.66 -8.29 42.82
CA THR A 315 -10.25 -7.12 43.65
C THR A 315 -9.48 -6.02 42.88
N LEU A 316 -9.83 -4.71 42.86
CA LEU A 316 -10.67 -3.82 43.67
C LEU A 316 -11.34 -2.75 42.80
N LYS A 317 -12.51 -2.28 43.24
CA LYS A 317 -13.30 -1.19 42.62
C LYS A 317 -12.59 0.16 42.79
N SER A 318 -12.39 0.90 41.69
CA SER A 318 -12.45 2.37 41.70
C SER A 318 -13.40 2.83 40.60
N LYS A 319 -14.41 3.57 41.02
CA LYS A 319 -15.51 4.10 40.22
C LYS A 319 -14.99 5.31 39.46
N ASP A 320 -14.91 5.24 38.13
CA ASP A 320 -15.01 6.45 37.30
C ASP A 320 -15.69 6.15 35.97
N THR A 321 -16.83 6.80 35.82
CA THR A 321 -17.67 6.91 34.64
C THR A 321 -16.94 7.62 33.51
N GLN A 322 -16.94 7.00 32.33
CA GLN A 322 -16.92 7.54 30.94
C GLN A 322 -15.86 6.89 30.04
N LYS A 323 -16.34 6.09 29.07
CA LYS A 323 -15.89 5.93 27.66
C LYS A 323 -16.29 4.55 27.14
N GLY A 324 -17.55 4.42 26.75
CA GLY A 324 -18.02 3.34 25.90
C GLY A 324 -18.95 3.95 24.84
N LEU A 325 -18.78 3.54 23.58
CA LEU A 325 -19.52 3.98 22.38
C LEU A 325 -18.94 5.15 21.54
N THR A 326 -17.65 5.16 21.22
CA THR A 326 -17.13 5.92 20.04
C THR A 326 -16.27 5.11 19.08
N ARG A 327 -16.29 3.77 19.14
CA ARG A 327 -15.36 2.92 18.35
C ARG A 327 -15.87 2.41 17.00
N SER A 328 -17.14 2.62 16.63
CA SER A 328 -17.70 2.02 15.42
C SER A 328 -17.29 2.72 14.11
N GLU A 329 -17.07 4.05 14.14
CA GLU A 329 -16.79 4.83 12.92
C GLU A 329 -15.30 4.90 12.52
N GLU A 330 -14.36 4.55 13.41
CA GLU A 330 -12.93 4.63 13.11
C GLU A 330 -12.43 3.45 12.25
N GLY A 331 -13.17 2.34 12.20
CA GLY A 331 -12.79 1.14 11.45
C GLY A 331 -12.50 1.41 9.96
N PRO A 332 -13.44 2.01 9.20
CA PRO A 332 -13.25 2.31 7.77
C PRO A 332 -12.04 3.21 7.47
N ALA A 333 -11.75 4.18 8.34
CA ALA A 333 -10.63 5.10 8.16
C ALA A 333 -9.27 4.39 8.28
N HIS A 334 -9.13 3.47 9.23
CA HIS A 334 -7.91 2.65 9.36
C HIS A 334 -7.73 1.70 8.17
N LYS A 335 -8.81 1.10 7.66
CA LYS A 335 -8.77 0.26 6.45
C LYS A 335 -8.32 1.05 5.22
N MET A 336 -8.84 2.26 5.04
CA MET A 336 -8.43 3.14 3.95
C MET A 336 -6.97 3.58 4.10
N LEU A 337 -6.54 4.01 5.28
CA LEU A 337 -5.14 4.38 5.51
C LEU A 337 -4.20 3.20 5.24
N LEU A 338 -4.59 1.99 5.65
CA LEU A 338 -3.84 0.78 5.37
C LEU A 338 -3.73 0.52 3.86
N LEU A 339 -4.83 0.64 3.11
CA LEU A 339 -4.81 0.53 1.64
C LEU A 339 -3.81 1.52 1.02
N LEU A 340 -3.82 2.78 1.48
CA LEU A 340 -2.91 3.82 0.99
C LEU A 340 -1.44 3.51 1.31
N LEU A 341 -1.16 2.97 2.50
CA LEU A 341 0.19 2.56 2.90
C LEU A 341 0.69 1.38 2.06
N VAL A 342 -0.15 0.37 1.83
CA VAL A 342 0.21 -0.77 0.98
C VAL A 342 0.44 -0.31 -0.47
N ARG A 343 -0.41 0.59 -0.98
CA ARG A 343 -0.22 1.20 -2.30
C ARG A 343 1.09 1.99 -2.39
N LEU A 344 1.48 2.67 -1.31
CA LEU A 344 2.75 3.39 -1.24
C LEU A 344 3.94 2.43 -1.27
N ILE A 345 3.87 1.31 -0.54
CA ILE A 345 4.89 0.25 -0.59
C ILE A 345 5.02 -0.32 -2.00
N HIS A 346 3.90 -0.58 -2.68
CA HIS A 346 3.92 -1.04 -4.06
C HIS A 346 4.56 -0.01 -5.01
N ALA A 347 4.18 1.27 -4.89
CA ALA A 347 4.66 2.32 -5.77
C ALA A 347 6.15 2.67 -5.57
N ASP A 348 6.64 2.65 -4.33
CA ASP A 348 8.04 2.89 -3.99
C ASP A 348 8.52 1.93 -2.87
N PRO A 349 8.89 0.68 -3.22
CA PRO A 349 9.31 -0.32 -2.25
C PRO A 349 10.52 0.09 -1.41
N MET A 350 11.36 0.99 -1.95
CA MET A 350 12.58 1.45 -1.27
C MET A 350 12.30 2.30 -0.04
N LEU A 351 11.14 2.93 0.02
CA LEU A 351 10.76 3.85 1.09
C LEU A 351 10.68 3.16 2.46
N LEU A 352 10.27 1.88 2.48
CA LEU A 352 10.18 1.06 3.71
C LEU A 352 11.29 0.00 3.80
N LEU A 353 11.96 -0.35 2.70
CA LEU A 353 13.12 -1.26 2.72
C LEU A 353 14.42 -0.60 3.19
N ASN A 354 14.55 0.72 3.12
CA ASN A 354 15.81 1.37 3.46
C ASN A 354 16.20 1.14 4.93
N THR A 355 17.39 0.58 5.15
CA THR A 355 17.94 0.22 6.47
C THR A 355 19.35 0.76 6.69
N GLN A 356 19.77 1.78 5.93
CA GLN A 356 21.10 2.41 6.02
C GLN A 356 21.55 2.66 7.47
N GLY A 357 22.75 2.19 7.80
CA GLY A 357 23.38 2.38 9.11
C GLY A 357 23.06 1.32 10.17
N LYS A 358 22.20 0.33 9.88
CA LYS A 358 21.91 -0.79 10.79
C LYS A 358 22.85 -1.98 10.58
N VAL A 359 23.01 -2.80 11.61
CA VAL A 359 23.73 -4.09 11.57
C VAL A 359 22.88 -5.18 10.88
N ALA A 360 23.52 -6.17 10.24
CA ALA A 360 22.87 -7.23 9.43
C ALA A 360 21.59 -7.81 10.05
N HIS A 361 21.64 -8.21 11.33
CA HIS A 361 20.51 -8.85 11.99
C HIS A 361 19.28 -7.93 12.10
N GLU A 362 19.48 -6.65 12.41
CA GLU A 362 18.39 -5.67 12.49
C GLU A 362 17.80 -5.34 11.11
N MET A 363 18.64 -5.37 10.06
CA MET A 363 18.18 -5.20 8.68
C MET A 363 17.28 -6.37 8.27
N GLN A 364 17.69 -7.60 8.57
CA GLN A 364 16.89 -8.79 8.30
C GLN A 364 15.57 -8.78 9.07
N SER A 365 15.58 -8.51 10.39
CA SER A 365 14.34 -8.41 11.19
C SER A 365 13.39 -7.34 10.63
N SER A 366 13.95 -6.19 10.26
CA SER A 366 13.20 -5.07 9.68
C SER A 366 12.47 -5.45 8.39
N SER A 367 13.16 -6.11 7.46
CA SER A 367 12.60 -6.54 6.18
C SER A 367 11.58 -7.67 6.38
N LEU A 368 11.88 -8.60 7.29
CA LEU A 368 11.01 -9.73 7.60
C LEU A 368 9.69 -9.29 8.25
N GLU A 369 9.73 -8.37 9.22
CA GLU A 369 8.54 -7.83 9.87
C GLU A 369 7.62 -7.11 8.87
N LEU A 370 8.18 -6.32 7.97
CA LEU A 370 7.44 -5.64 6.91
C LEU A 370 6.74 -6.64 5.99
N ILE A 371 7.49 -7.63 5.49
CA ILE A 371 7.00 -8.63 4.54
C ILE A 371 5.94 -9.53 5.21
N ASN A 372 6.17 -9.99 6.44
CA ASN A 372 5.19 -10.76 7.20
C ASN A 372 3.92 -9.95 7.51
N GLY A 373 4.05 -8.65 7.76
CA GLY A 373 2.92 -7.75 7.89
C GLY A 373 2.05 -7.72 6.63
N LEU A 374 2.67 -7.65 5.44
CA LEU A 374 1.95 -7.74 4.16
C LEU A 374 1.34 -9.12 3.90
N VAL A 375 2.06 -10.21 4.21
CA VAL A 375 1.55 -11.58 4.07
C VAL A 375 0.28 -11.79 4.91
N SER A 376 0.23 -11.20 6.10
CA SER A 376 -0.97 -11.26 6.97
C SER A 376 -2.23 -10.62 6.35
N LEU A 377 -2.05 -9.76 5.33
CA LEU A 377 -3.13 -9.09 4.61
C LEU A 377 -3.70 -9.90 3.44
N VAL A 378 -2.92 -10.83 2.88
CA VAL A 378 -3.29 -11.63 1.69
C VAL A 378 -4.57 -12.45 1.92
N HIS A 379 -4.83 -12.87 3.17
CA HIS A 379 -5.97 -13.71 3.52
C HIS A 379 -7.11 -12.97 4.24
N GLN A 380 -7.21 -11.63 4.14
CA GLN A 380 -8.20 -10.84 4.88
C GLN A 380 -9.57 -10.78 4.16
N PRO A 381 -10.60 -11.53 4.61
CA PRO A 381 -11.86 -11.64 3.86
C PRO A 381 -12.66 -10.34 3.82
N THR A 382 -12.38 -9.41 4.73
CA THR A 382 -13.15 -8.17 4.92
C THR A 382 -12.51 -6.94 4.30
N MET A 383 -11.35 -7.10 3.66
CA MET A 383 -10.60 -6.03 3.01
C MET A 383 -9.99 -6.54 1.69
N PRO A 384 -10.82 -6.96 0.71
CA PRO A 384 -10.34 -7.57 -0.52
C PRO A 384 -9.42 -6.64 -1.32
N ASP A 385 -9.70 -5.34 -1.35
CA ASP A 385 -8.85 -4.35 -2.04
C ASP A 385 -7.45 -4.25 -1.39
N VAL A 386 -7.38 -4.32 -0.05
CA VAL A 386 -6.11 -4.33 0.68
C VAL A 386 -5.35 -5.63 0.43
N ALA A 387 -6.05 -6.77 0.42
CA ALA A 387 -5.45 -8.07 0.14
C ALA A 387 -4.85 -8.12 -1.28
N GLN A 388 -5.58 -7.62 -2.28
CA GLN A 388 -5.08 -7.53 -3.66
C GLN A 388 -3.86 -6.61 -3.75
N GLU A 389 -3.92 -5.41 -3.17
CA GLU A 389 -2.80 -4.47 -3.19
C GLU A 389 -1.57 -5.02 -2.44
N ALA A 390 -1.78 -5.81 -1.37
CA ALA A 390 -0.70 -6.46 -0.63
C ALA A 390 -0.02 -7.55 -1.46
N MET A 391 -0.77 -8.30 -2.25
CA MET A 391 -0.21 -9.28 -3.19
C MET A 391 0.68 -8.60 -4.24
N GLU A 392 0.23 -7.48 -4.83
CA GLU A 392 1.03 -6.69 -5.79
C GLU A 392 2.27 -6.09 -5.12
N ALA A 393 2.13 -5.52 -3.92
CA ALA A 393 3.27 -4.99 -3.15
C ALA A 393 4.32 -6.07 -2.84
N LEU A 394 3.88 -7.28 -2.47
CA LEU A 394 4.77 -8.41 -2.24
C LEU A 394 5.49 -8.84 -3.52
N LEU A 395 4.83 -8.88 -4.68
CA LEU A 395 5.48 -9.17 -5.95
C LEU A 395 6.53 -8.11 -6.30
N ALA A 396 6.23 -6.82 -6.11
CA ALA A 396 7.18 -5.74 -6.32
C ALA A 396 8.38 -5.82 -5.38
N LEU A 397 8.19 -6.23 -4.12
CA LEU A 397 9.28 -6.44 -3.15
C LEU A 397 10.15 -7.66 -3.50
N HIS A 398 9.59 -8.68 -4.18
CA HIS A 398 10.29 -9.88 -4.62
C HIS A 398 10.95 -9.73 -6.00
N SER A 399 10.94 -8.55 -6.61
CA SER A 399 11.75 -8.35 -7.82
C SER A 399 13.24 -8.48 -7.48
N TYR A 400 14.01 -9.02 -8.43
CA TYR A 400 15.41 -9.39 -8.20
C TYR A 400 16.26 -8.21 -7.67
N ASP A 401 15.99 -6.98 -8.13
CA ASP A 401 16.72 -5.77 -7.74
C ASP A 401 16.37 -5.28 -6.33
N LYS A 402 15.20 -5.67 -5.79
CA LYS A 402 14.74 -5.30 -4.45
C LYS A 402 15.17 -6.32 -3.39
N ILE A 403 15.25 -7.60 -3.75
CA ILE A 403 15.72 -8.67 -2.85
C ILE A 403 17.13 -8.37 -2.32
N GLU A 404 18.04 -7.87 -3.17
CA GLU A 404 19.41 -7.50 -2.76
C GLU A 404 19.42 -6.46 -1.63
N LEU A 405 18.36 -5.66 -1.52
CA LEU A 405 18.24 -4.55 -0.59
C LEU A 405 17.57 -4.97 0.73
N TRP A 406 17.02 -6.19 0.82
CA TRP A 406 16.43 -6.71 2.06
C TRP A 406 17.49 -6.86 3.16
N ASN A 407 18.69 -7.30 2.79
CA ASN A 407 19.87 -7.31 3.65
C ASN A 407 21.16 -7.28 2.79
N PRO A 408 21.72 -6.09 2.52
CA PRO A 408 22.92 -5.97 1.68
C PRO A 408 24.16 -6.70 2.24
N GLN A 409 24.20 -7.01 3.55
CA GLN A 409 25.32 -7.70 4.18
C GLN A 409 25.24 -9.23 4.02
N ALA A 410 24.03 -9.79 3.85
CA ALA A 410 23.82 -11.23 3.68
C ALA A 410 22.58 -11.50 2.80
N PRO A 411 22.60 -11.09 1.53
CA PRO A 411 21.40 -11.06 0.70
C PRO A 411 20.82 -12.45 0.43
N MET A 412 21.67 -13.47 0.21
CA MET A 412 21.19 -14.83 -0.07
C MET A 412 20.56 -15.52 1.15
N ASN A 413 21.17 -15.41 2.33
CA ASN A 413 20.59 -15.94 3.58
C ASN A 413 19.25 -15.28 3.89
N CYS A 414 19.17 -13.94 3.75
CA CYS A 414 17.94 -13.20 3.98
C CYS A 414 16.88 -13.56 2.94
N PHE A 415 17.24 -13.73 1.67
CA PHE A 415 16.35 -14.20 0.62
C PHE A 415 15.73 -15.56 0.96
N TRP A 416 16.56 -16.57 1.28
CA TRP A 416 16.07 -17.92 1.60
C TRP A 416 15.14 -17.91 2.79
N ASP A 417 15.51 -17.20 3.87
CA ASP A 417 14.70 -17.08 5.08
C ASP A 417 13.34 -16.41 4.78
N VAL A 418 13.37 -15.16 4.29
CA VAL A 418 12.17 -14.35 4.06
C VAL A 418 11.25 -14.98 3.02
N SER A 419 11.79 -15.33 1.84
CA SER A 419 10.96 -15.88 0.75
C SER A 419 10.35 -17.23 1.12
N SER A 420 11.07 -18.08 1.86
CA SER A 420 10.51 -19.34 2.33
C SER A 420 9.48 -19.16 3.46
N GLN A 421 9.63 -18.17 4.35
CA GLN A 421 8.59 -17.82 5.33
C GLN A 421 7.29 -17.39 4.64
N VAL A 422 7.36 -16.52 3.64
CA VAL A 422 6.19 -16.07 2.85
C VAL A 422 5.43 -17.27 2.27
N LEU A 423 6.16 -18.15 1.57
CA LEU A 423 5.58 -19.33 0.93
C LEU A 423 5.00 -20.30 1.96
N PHE A 424 5.72 -20.56 3.06
CA PHE A 424 5.24 -21.41 4.14
C PHE A 424 3.94 -20.90 4.76
N SER A 425 3.87 -19.61 5.13
CA SER A 425 2.71 -19.01 5.79
C SER A 425 1.45 -19.09 4.93
N ILE A 426 1.54 -18.74 3.64
CA ILE A 426 0.38 -18.80 2.74
C ILE A 426 0.02 -20.25 2.41
N SER A 427 1.00 -21.13 2.18
CA SER A 427 0.71 -22.55 1.97
C SER A 427 -0.05 -23.17 3.14
N GLN A 428 0.32 -22.82 4.38
CA GLN A 428 -0.42 -23.31 5.55
C GLN A 428 -1.88 -22.85 5.56
N LYS A 429 -2.16 -21.60 5.18
CA LYS A 429 -3.52 -21.06 5.10
C LYS A 429 -4.34 -21.70 3.98
N LEU A 430 -3.72 -21.97 2.83
CA LEU A 430 -4.33 -22.68 1.70
C LEU A 430 -4.69 -24.14 2.07
N ILE A 431 -3.77 -24.86 2.71
CA ILE A 431 -4.01 -26.25 3.18
C ILE A 431 -5.18 -26.31 4.16
N GLN A 432 -5.31 -25.30 5.02
CA GLN A 432 -6.40 -25.19 6.00
C GLN A 432 -7.71 -24.65 5.41
N HIS A 433 -7.76 -24.37 4.09
CA HIS A 433 -8.91 -23.77 3.40
C HIS A 433 -9.38 -22.44 4.02
N GLN A 434 -8.45 -21.63 4.55
CA GLN A 434 -8.75 -20.34 5.21
C GLN A 434 -8.78 -19.15 4.23
N ILE A 435 -8.62 -19.39 2.93
CA ILE A 435 -8.55 -18.35 1.89
C ILE A 435 -9.72 -18.54 0.93
N ALA A 436 -10.67 -17.60 0.94
CA ALA A 436 -11.85 -17.66 0.07
C ALA A 436 -11.50 -17.47 -1.42
N ASN A 437 -10.61 -16.52 -1.74
CA ASN A 437 -10.11 -16.25 -3.09
C ASN A 437 -8.84 -17.06 -3.42
N TYR A 438 -8.85 -18.36 -3.09
CA TYR A 438 -7.66 -19.23 -3.20
C TYR A 438 -7.06 -19.25 -4.62
N THR A 439 -7.87 -19.13 -5.67
CA THR A 439 -7.40 -19.13 -7.06
C THR A 439 -6.50 -17.94 -7.37
N ASP A 440 -6.88 -16.74 -6.93
CA ASP A 440 -6.05 -15.55 -7.11
C ASP A 440 -4.77 -15.64 -6.28
N VAL A 441 -4.88 -16.17 -5.05
CA VAL A 441 -3.71 -16.40 -4.19
C VAL A 441 -2.77 -17.47 -4.75
N LEU A 442 -3.28 -18.51 -5.42
CA LEU A 442 -2.45 -19.50 -6.13
C LEU A 442 -1.73 -18.87 -7.32
N LYS A 443 -2.43 -18.02 -8.10
CA LYS A 443 -1.83 -17.27 -9.22
C LYS A 443 -0.74 -16.32 -8.71
N TRP A 444 -0.97 -15.65 -7.59
CA TRP A 444 0.02 -14.83 -6.90
C TRP A 444 1.22 -15.65 -6.40
N MET A 445 0.97 -16.79 -5.73
CA MET A 445 2.02 -17.70 -5.26
C MET A 445 2.91 -18.18 -6.40
N ARG A 446 2.31 -18.50 -7.55
CA ARG A 446 3.04 -18.80 -8.79
C ARG A 446 3.94 -17.63 -9.21
N GLY A 447 3.45 -16.39 -9.13
CA GLY A 447 4.25 -15.19 -9.37
C GLY A 447 5.45 -15.06 -8.43
N ILE A 448 5.26 -15.29 -7.13
CA ILE A 448 6.35 -15.28 -6.14
C ILE A 448 7.39 -16.35 -6.44
N LEU A 449 6.97 -17.56 -6.82
CA LEU A 449 7.88 -18.63 -7.23
C LEU A 449 8.68 -18.27 -8.50
N SER A 450 8.05 -17.60 -9.48
CA SER A 450 8.77 -17.09 -10.65
C SER A 450 9.82 -16.06 -10.26
N CYS A 451 9.48 -15.08 -9.41
CA CYS A 451 10.43 -14.09 -8.89
C CYS A 451 11.61 -14.76 -8.16
N ARG A 452 11.32 -15.79 -7.38
CA ARG A 452 12.31 -16.60 -6.65
C ARG A 452 13.29 -17.29 -7.61
N ASN A 453 12.78 -17.95 -8.64
CA ASN A 453 13.61 -18.59 -9.67
C ASN A 453 14.43 -17.57 -10.47
N ASP A 454 13.85 -16.42 -10.83
CA ASP A 454 14.55 -15.35 -11.54
C ASP A 454 15.74 -14.80 -10.73
N TYR A 455 15.56 -14.62 -9.43
CA TYR A 455 16.64 -14.21 -8.54
C TYR A 455 17.73 -15.29 -8.45
N LEU A 456 17.36 -16.55 -8.19
CA LEU A 456 18.31 -17.66 -8.11
C LEU A 456 19.10 -17.85 -9.41
N GLN A 457 18.46 -17.70 -10.57
CA GLN A 457 19.10 -17.81 -11.87
C GLN A 457 20.21 -16.74 -12.05
N ARG A 458 19.97 -15.51 -11.58
CA ARG A 458 20.95 -14.41 -11.65
C ARG A 458 22.10 -14.59 -10.66
N HIS A 459 21.81 -15.17 -9.50
CA HIS A 459 22.77 -15.39 -8.40
C HIS A 459 23.21 -16.85 -8.28
N LYS A 460 23.22 -17.59 -9.40
CA LYS A 460 23.43 -19.04 -9.44
C LYS A 460 24.64 -19.51 -8.63
N LYS A 461 25.77 -18.80 -8.70
CA LYS A 461 27.01 -19.13 -7.97
C LYS A 461 26.85 -19.16 -6.44
N TYR A 462 25.88 -18.42 -5.91
CA TYR A 462 25.63 -18.30 -4.47
C TYR A 462 24.33 -18.98 -4.05
N ALA A 463 23.62 -19.66 -4.96
CA ALA A 463 22.27 -20.15 -4.72
C ALA A 463 22.15 -21.07 -3.50
N LEU A 464 23.22 -21.79 -3.12
CA LEU A 464 23.23 -22.70 -1.97
C LEU A 464 23.46 -22.01 -0.62
N VAL A 465 23.91 -20.76 -0.60
CA VAL A 465 24.24 -20.04 0.65
C VAL A 465 22.95 -19.77 1.44
N GLY A 466 22.71 -20.53 2.51
CA GLY A 466 21.50 -20.41 3.33
C GLY A 466 20.35 -21.33 2.93
N HIS A 467 20.52 -22.17 1.90
CA HIS A 467 19.51 -23.14 1.47
C HIS A 467 19.19 -24.20 2.54
N GLU A 468 20.13 -24.47 3.45
CA GLU A 468 19.98 -25.47 4.52
C GLU A 468 19.06 -25.06 5.68
N LEU A 469 18.52 -23.83 5.66
CA LEU A 469 17.60 -23.36 6.68
C LEU A 469 16.35 -24.26 6.75
N GLN A 470 15.92 -24.59 7.97
CA GLN A 470 14.78 -25.49 8.20
C GLN A 470 13.49 -24.97 7.53
N ILE A 471 13.30 -23.66 7.50
CA ILE A 471 12.14 -23.03 6.87
C ILE A 471 12.08 -23.29 5.36
N CYS A 472 13.23 -23.40 4.68
CA CYS A 472 13.27 -23.69 3.24
C CYS A 472 12.72 -25.08 2.96
N ARG A 473 13.15 -26.07 3.74
CA ARG A 473 12.62 -27.44 3.66
C ARG A 473 11.12 -27.49 3.98
N GLN A 474 10.70 -26.83 5.05
CA GLN A 474 9.29 -26.79 5.44
C GLN A 474 8.40 -26.13 4.38
N ALA A 475 8.83 -24.99 3.83
CA ALA A 475 8.12 -24.29 2.77
C ALA A 475 7.96 -25.18 1.53
N ARG A 476 9.04 -25.85 1.08
CA ARG A 476 9.00 -26.76 -0.06
C ARG A 476 8.01 -27.91 0.14
N ILE A 477 8.03 -28.56 1.31
CA ILE A 477 7.05 -29.61 1.64
C ILE A 477 5.63 -29.06 1.58
N LYS A 478 5.37 -27.88 2.15
CA LYS A 478 4.04 -27.27 2.16
C LYS A 478 3.58 -26.84 0.75
N LEU A 479 4.48 -26.39 -0.12
CA LEU A 479 4.16 -26.09 -1.52
C LEU A 479 3.73 -27.35 -2.27
N GLU A 480 4.46 -28.45 -2.14
CA GLU A 480 4.05 -29.74 -2.73
C GLU A 480 2.65 -30.14 -2.24
N VAL A 481 2.38 -30.03 -0.93
CA VAL A 481 1.06 -30.33 -0.36
C VAL A 481 -0.04 -29.48 -1.00
N VAL A 482 0.18 -28.17 -1.10
CA VAL A 482 -0.77 -27.25 -1.75
C VAL A 482 -1.02 -27.67 -3.20
N PHE A 483 0.03 -27.85 -4.00
CA PHE A 483 -0.13 -28.12 -5.43
C PHE A 483 -0.86 -29.43 -5.67
N PHE A 484 -0.58 -30.47 -4.88
CA PHE A 484 -1.34 -31.71 -4.94
C PHE A 484 -2.80 -31.56 -4.51
N MET A 485 -3.07 -30.84 -3.41
CA MET A 485 -4.44 -30.64 -2.93
C MET A 485 -5.30 -29.89 -3.96
N TYR A 486 -4.76 -28.84 -4.58
CA TYR A 486 -5.55 -28.08 -5.56
C TYR A 486 -5.70 -28.78 -6.93
N LEU A 487 -5.10 -29.96 -7.15
CA LEU A 487 -5.38 -30.80 -8.32
C LEU A 487 -6.80 -31.36 -8.34
N TRP A 488 -7.43 -31.55 -7.18
CA TRP A 488 -8.80 -32.04 -7.08
C TRP A 488 -9.85 -30.91 -6.97
N SER A 489 -9.42 -29.65 -7.01
CA SER A 489 -10.29 -28.47 -6.96
C SER A 489 -11.34 -28.49 -8.08
N VAL A 490 -12.50 -27.89 -7.80
CA VAL A 490 -13.52 -27.67 -8.82
C VAL A 490 -13.23 -26.48 -9.74
N ASP A 491 -12.33 -25.59 -9.35
CA ASP A 491 -11.90 -24.47 -10.18
C ASP A 491 -10.76 -24.91 -11.12
N LEU A 492 -11.03 -24.86 -12.43
CA LEU A 492 -10.05 -25.22 -13.46
C LEU A 492 -8.82 -24.30 -13.41
N ASP A 493 -8.99 -23.01 -13.12
CA ASP A 493 -7.87 -22.08 -13.03
C ASP A 493 -6.94 -22.45 -11.87
N ALA A 494 -7.50 -22.91 -10.75
CA ALA A 494 -6.71 -23.38 -9.60
C ALA A 494 -5.94 -24.66 -9.95
N VAL A 495 -6.57 -25.60 -10.67
CA VAL A 495 -5.91 -26.83 -11.16
C VAL A 495 -4.76 -26.50 -12.11
N LEU A 496 -5.01 -25.69 -13.15
CA LEU A 496 -3.99 -25.32 -14.13
C LEU A 496 -2.84 -24.51 -13.52
N THR A 497 -3.15 -23.65 -12.55
CA THR A 497 -2.13 -22.90 -11.81
C THR A 497 -1.26 -23.84 -10.99
N SER A 498 -1.85 -24.79 -10.27
CA SER A 498 -1.13 -25.80 -9.48
C SER A 498 -0.23 -26.69 -10.34
N LEU A 499 -0.72 -27.13 -11.51
CA LEU A 499 0.07 -27.88 -12.49
C LEU A 499 1.29 -27.08 -12.97
N SER A 500 1.12 -25.78 -13.23
CA SER A 500 2.25 -24.92 -13.60
C SER A 500 3.25 -24.72 -12.46
N CYS A 501 2.82 -24.72 -11.20
CA CYS A 501 3.72 -24.53 -10.06
C CYS A 501 4.66 -25.71 -9.83
N PHE A 502 4.28 -26.94 -10.20
CA PHE A 502 5.21 -28.08 -10.20
C PHE A 502 6.45 -27.80 -11.05
N GLY A 503 6.30 -27.16 -12.20
CA GLY A 503 7.40 -26.79 -13.09
C GLY A 503 8.32 -25.74 -12.49
N LEU A 504 7.77 -24.82 -11.68
CA LEU A 504 8.59 -23.85 -10.95
C LEU A 504 9.42 -24.51 -9.84
N LEU A 505 8.89 -25.55 -9.17
CA LEU A 505 9.68 -26.37 -8.23
C LEU A 505 10.80 -27.13 -8.94
N CYS A 506 10.52 -27.68 -10.13
CA CYS A 506 11.52 -28.34 -10.96
C CYS A 506 12.60 -27.35 -11.41
N GLN A 507 12.21 -26.16 -11.87
CA GLN A 507 13.16 -25.12 -12.28
C GLN A 507 14.05 -24.66 -11.11
N GLU A 508 13.49 -24.46 -9.91
CA GLU A 508 14.28 -24.17 -8.71
C GLU A 508 15.33 -25.26 -8.49
N SER A 509 14.91 -26.52 -8.54
CA SER A 509 15.82 -27.67 -8.36
C SER A 509 16.92 -27.71 -9.41
N ASP A 510 16.62 -27.42 -10.67
CA ASP A 510 17.61 -27.41 -11.75
C ASP A 510 18.66 -26.32 -11.54
N ILE A 511 18.26 -25.15 -11.05
CA ILE A 511 19.17 -24.04 -10.72
C ILE A 511 20.11 -24.46 -9.58
N LEU A 512 19.57 -25.06 -8.51
CA LEU A 512 20.34 -25.49 -7.34
C LEU A 512 21.31 -26.61 -7.68
N LEU A 513 20.87 -27.65 -8.40
CA LEU A 513 21.73 -28.75 -8.82
C LEU A 513 22.86 -28.26 -9.72
N ALA A 514 22.57 -27.32 -10.62
CA ALA A 514 23.58 -26.78 -11.52
C ALA A 514 24.53 -25.77 -10.84
N ALA A 515 24.27 -25.40 -9.58
CA ALA A 515 25.14 -24.59 -8.72
C ALA A 515 25.95 -25.44 -7.72
N ASP A 516 25.64 -26.74 -7.61
CA ASP A 516 26.19 -27.64 -6.62
C ASP A 516 27.37 -28.44 -7.18
N ASP A 517 28.55 -27.84 -7.15
CA ASP A 517 29.80 -28.49 -7.56
C ASP A 517 30.17 -29.69 -6.67
N SER A 518 29.56 -29.81 -5.47
CA SER A 518 29.89 -30.82 -4.46
C SER A 518 28.87 -31.97 -4.37
N ALA A 519 27.84 -31.98 -5.23
CA ALA A 519 26.75 -32.97 -5.25
C ALA A 519 26.07 -33.17 -3.87
N THR A 520 25.92 -32.10 -3.11
CA THR A 520 25.26 -32.06 -1.79
C THR A 520 23.74 -31.94 -1.88
N VAL A 521 23.20 -31.38 -2.95
CA VAL A 521 21.78 -31.17 -3.19
C VAL A 521 21.16 -32.41 -3.82
N LEU A 522 20.15 -32.95 -3.15
CA LEU A 522 19.38 -34.07 -3.70
C LEU A 522 18.37 -33.57 -4.75
N PRO A 523 18.28 -34.24 -5.91
CA PRO A 523 17.23 -33.97 -6.89
C PRO A 523 15.83 -34.13 -6.30
N VAL A 524 14.85 -33.43 -6.88
CA VAL A 524 13.42 -33.67 -6.58
C VAL A 524 13.09 -35.14 -6.87
N ALA A 525 12.65 -35.90 -5.87
CA ALA A 525 12.44 -37.34 -6.01
C ALA A 525 11.46 -37.74 -7.13
N ASN A 526 10.40 -36.95 -7.37
CA ASN A 526 9.39 -37.20 -8.40
C ASN A 526 9.51 -36.25 -9.62
N TYR A 527 10.71 -35.75 -9.91
CA TYR A 527 10.98 -34.69 -10.89
C TYR A 527 10.30 -34.93 -12.25
N GLN A 528 10.46 -36.12 -12.83
CA GLN A 528 9.93 -36.44 -14.16
C GLN A 528 8.39 -36.33 -14.21
N ILE A 529 7.72 -36.80 -13.16
CA ILE A 529 6.26 -36.71 -13.07
C ILE A 529 5.81 -35.26 -12.91
N TYR A 530 6.54 -34.44 -12.16
CA TYR A 530 6.24 -33.02 -11.99
C TYR A 530 6.37 -32.25 -13.31
N GLN A 531 7.41 -32.54 -14.11
CA GLN A 531 7.55 -32.00 -15.46
C GLN A 531 6.40 -32.41 -16.39
N GLU A 532 6.03 -33.70 -16.41
CA GLU A 532 4.88 -34.19 -17.20
C GLU A 532 3.55 -33.55 -16.77
N LEU A 533 3.34 -33.33 -15.47
CA LEU A 533 2.17 -32.62 -14.94
C LEU A 533 2.14 -31.16 -15.43
N THR A 534 3.28 -30.47 -15.44
CA THR A 534 3.35 -29.09 -15.94
C THR A 534 3.00 -28.98 -17.42
N GLN A 535 3.37 -29.96 -18.25
CA GLN A 535 3.01 -29.96 -19.67
C GLN A 535 1.50 -29.94 -19.90
N LEU A 536 0.70 -30.50 -18.97
CA LEU A 536 -0.77 -30.45 -19.04
C LEU A 536 -1.33 -29.02 -18.89
N ALA A 537 -0.59 -28.09 -18.28
CA ALA A 537 -1.01 -26.71 -18.04
C ALA A 537 -0.78 -25.76 -19.25
N SER A 538 -0.18 -26.25 -20.33
CA SER A 538 0.25 -25.47 -21.51
C SER A 538 -0.92 -24.84 -22.28
N SER A 539 -0.61 -23.84 -23.11
CA SER A 539 -1.59 -22.98 -23.81
C SER A 539 -2.52 -23.74 -24.76
N ASP A 540 -2.04 -24.81 -25.41
CA ASP A 540 -2.85 -25.63 -26.34
C ASP A 540 -4.03 -26.31 -25.64
N THR A 541 -3.87 -26.65 -24.35
CA THR A 541 -4.98 -27.17 -23.56
C THR A 541 -5.99 -26.05 -23.26
N ARG A 542 -5.55 -24.84 -22.90
CA ARG A 542 -6.43 -23.70 -22.52
C ARG A 542 -7.41 -23.29 -23.62
N ILE A 543 -6.96 -23.23 -24.88
CA ILE A 543 -7.80 -22.82 -26.02
C ILE A 543 -9.01 -23.75 -26.16
N CYS A 544 -8.84 -25.06 -25.92
CA CYS A 544 -9.92 -26.04 -26.02
C CYS A 544 -10.96 -25.98 -24.87
N PHE A 545 -10.67 -25.35 -23.73
CA PHE A 545 -11.59 -25.32 -22.57
C PHE A 545 -12.60 -24.16 -22.61
N TYR A 546 -12.22 -23.01 -23.18
CA TYR A 546 -13.07 -21.80 -23.15
C TYR A 546 -14.01 -21.66 -24.35
N GLU A 547 -13.86 -22.45 -25.42
CA GLU A 547 -14.60 -22.25 -26.68
C GLU A 547 -15.96 -23.00 -26.79
N THR A 548 -16.33 -23.92 -25.88
CA THR A 548 -17.60 -24.66 -26.01
C THR A 548 -18.36 -24.88 -24.70
N ASN A 549 -19.55 -24.27 -24.59
CA ASN A 549 -20.45 -24.36 -23.42
C ASN A 549 -20.95 -25.78 -23.07
N HIS A 550 -20.79 -26.78 -23.95
CA HIS A 550 -21.06 -28.20 -23.67
C HIS A 550 -19.80 -29.10 -23.67
N GLY A 551 -18.64 -28.58 -24.10
CA GLY A 551 -17.36 -29.31 -24.13
C GLY A 551 -16.54 -29.20 -22.86
N ASN A 552 -16.88 -28.26 -21.97
CA ASN A 552 -16.09 -27.92 -20.78
C ASN A 552 -16.04 -29.08 -19.75
N ALA A 553 -17.15 -29.79 -19.53
CA ALA A 553 -17.21 -30.92 -18.60
C ALA A 553 -16.40 -32.14 -19.10
N TYR A 554 -16.50 -32.47 -20.39
CA TYR A 554 -15.76 -33.57 -21.00
C TYR A 554 -14.25 -33.31 -20.99
N ASN A 555 -13.84 -32.09 -21.36
CA ASN A 555 -12.44 -31.69 -21.36
C ASN A 555 -11.86 -31.72 -19.93
N ARG A 556 -12.65 -31.31 -18.93
CA ARG A 556 -12.22 -31.33 -17.51
C ARG A 556 -12.07 -32.75 -16.97
N LEU A 557 -12.99 -33.66 -17.31
CA LEU A 557 -12.86 -35.07 -16.97
C LEU A 557 -11.66 -35.73 -17.67
N ALA A 558 -11.40 -35.38 -18.93
CA ALA A 558 -10.24 -35.85 -19.67
C ALA A 558 -8.92 -35.38 -19.03
N LEU A 559 -8.85 -34.11 -18.60
CA LEU A 559 -7.73 -33.57 -17.84
C LEU A 559 -7.52 -34.31 -16.52
N GLN A 560 -8.59 -34.48 -15.72
CA GLN A 560 -8.55 -35.24 -14.47
C GLN A 560 -8.02 -36.66 -14.68
N ARG A 561 -8.49 -37.39 -15.72
CA ARG A 561 -7.98 -38.72 -16.05
C ARG A 561 -6.49 -38.72 -16.40
N ARG A 562 -6.02 -37.77 -17.22
CA ARG A 562 -4.60 -37.65 -17.58
C ARG A 562 -3.75 -37.35 -16.35
N MET A 563 -4.19 -36.43 -15.49
CA MET A 563 -3.52 -36.12 -14.23
C MET A 563 -3.43 -37.34 -13.32
N MET A 564 -4.54 -38.05 -13.08
CA MET A 564 -4.53 -39.26 -12.25
C MET A 564 -3.64 -40.35 -12.83
N ASN A 565 -3.59 -40.53 -14.15
CA ASN A 565 -2.68 -41.48 -14.78
C ASN A 565 -1.20 -41.15 -14.53
N LEU A 566 -0.84 -39.86 -14.50
CA LEU A 566 0.52 -39.43 -14.14
C LEU A 566 0.80 -39.63 -12.65
N LEU A 567 -0.15 -39.26 -11.78
CA LEU A 567 -0.01 -39.42 -10.33
C LEU A 567 0.18 -40.88 -9.90
N ARG A 568 -0.42 -41.85 -10.62
CA ARG A 568 -0.19 -43.30 -10.38
C ARG A 568 1.25 -43.74 -10.59
N LYS A 569 2.04 -42.98 -11.35
CA LYS A 569 3.45 -43.26 -11.60
C LYS A 569 4.38 -42.69 -10.52
N ILE A 570 3.86 -42.05 -9.47
CA ILE A 570 4.68 -41.57 -8.36
C ILE A 570 5.18 -42.77 -7.55
N GLU A 571 6.50 -42.98 -7.56
CA GLU A 571 7.17 -44.10 -6.88
C GLU A 571 7.70 -43.71 -5.50
N HIS A 572 8.04 -42.42 -5.30
CA HIS A 572 8.62 -41.94 -4.05
C HIS A 572 7.59 -41.17 -3.23
N CYS A 573 7.14 -41.77 -2.12
CA CYS A 573 6.32 -41.09 -1.13
C CYS A 573 7.18 -40.14 -0.27
N VAL A 574 7.51 -38.99 -0.82
CA VAL A 574 8.13 -37.89 -0.08
C VAL A 574 7.16 -37.29 0.93
N ASP A 575 7.66 -36.48 1.87
CA ASP A 575 6.84 -35.91 2.95
C ASP A 575 5.68 -35.07 2.40
N GLY A 576 5.89 -34.34 1.30
CA GLY A 576 4.82 -33.60 0.62
C GLY A 576 3.68 -34.49 0.12
N VAL A 577 4.01 -35.61 -0.56
CA VAL A 577 3.03 -36.58 -1.06
C VAL A 577 2.24 -37.22 0.08
N GLN A 578 2.94 -37.64 1.14
CA GLN A 578 2.30 -38.27 2.31
C GLN A 578 1.32 -37.31 2.98
N THR A 579 1.75 -36.08 3.25
CA THR A 579 0.90 -35.07 3.91
C THR A 579 -0.26 -34.63 3.02
N ALA A 580 -0.07 -34.50 1.71
CA ALA A 580 -1.17 -34.20 0.78
C ALA A 580 -2.25 -35.27 0.78
N TRP A 581 -1.85 -36.54 0.83
CA TRP A 581 -2.78 -37.67 0.90
C TRP A 581 -3.55 -37.67 2.23
N GLU A 582 -2.86 -37.45 3.36
CA GLU A 582 -3.48 -37.39 4.68
C GLU A 582 -4.49 -36.25 4.81
N GLU A 583 -4.14 -35.06 4.33
CA GLU A 583 -5.02 -33.90 4.39
C GLU A 583 -6.21 -34.04 3.43
N THR A 584 -5.98 -34.61 2.24
CA THR A 584 -7.08 -34.93 1.31
C THR A 584 -8.02 -35.97 1.91
N PHE A 585 -7.49 -36.96 2.64
CA PHE A 585 -8.32 -37.96 3.33
C PHE A 585 -9.19 -37.32 4.41
N ARG A 586 -8.61 -36.41 5.21
CA ARG A 586 -9.33 -35.65 6.23
C ARG A 586 -10.48 -34.83 5.63
N ASN A 587 -10.22 -34.12 4.52
CA ASN A 587 -11.24 -33.33 3.82
C ASN A 587 -12.32 -34.23 3.20
N TRP A 588 -11.91 -35.32 2.56
CA TRP A 588 -12.83 -36.31 2.00
C TRP A 588 -13.75 -36.91 3.07
N GLU A 589 -13.24 -37.26 4.26
CA GLU A 589 -14.03 -37.79 5.37
C GLU A 589 -15.06 -36.76 5.86
N LEU A 590 -14.64 -35.49 6.01
CA LEU A 590 -15.53 -34.40 6.41
C LEU A 590 -16.67 -34.21 5.39
N THR A 591 -16.34 -34.11 4.10
CA THR A 591 -17.32 -33.96 3.03
C THR A 591 -18.24 -35.18 2.94
N SER A 592 -17.71 -36.40 3.16
CA SER A 592 -18.52 -37.62 3.20
C SER A 592 -19.60 -37.57 4.29
N LYS A 593 -19.25 -37.10 5.50
CA LYS A 593 -20.20 -36.95 6.60
C LYS A 593 -21.30 -35.94 6.27
N VAL A 594 -20.93 -34.82 5.64
CA VAL A 594 -21.91 -33.82 5.17
C VAL A 594 -22.87 -34.44 4.13
N LEU A 595 -22.35 -35.12 3.12
CA LEU A 595 -23.15 -35.75 2.07
C LEU A 595 -24.06 -36.88 2.61
N GLN A 596 -23.61 -37.65 3.61
CA GLN A 596 -24.41 -38.71 4.25
C GLN A 596 -25.61 -38.17 5.05
N THR A 597 -25.52 -36.94 5.57
CA THR A 597 -26.57 -36.32 6.38
C THR A 597 -27.54 -35.47 5.56
N TYR A 598 -27.28 -35.28 4.26
CA TYR A 598 -28.13 -34.50 3.35
C TYR A 598 -29.48 -35.19 3.09
N PRO A 599 -30.63 -34.47 3.08
CA PRO A 599 -30.80 -33.02 3.27
C PRO A 599 -31.09 -32.61 4.73
N LYS A 600 -30.92 -33.49 5.72
CA LYS A 600 -31.41 -33.32 7.11
C LYS A 600 -30.50 -32.45 8.01
N TYR A 601 -29.95 -31.34 7.51
CA TYR A 601 -29.23 -30.38 8.35
C TYR A 601 -30.12 -29.19 8.70
N LYS A 602 -30.72 -29.20 9.91
CA LYS A 602 -31.28 -27.99 10.53
C LYS A 602 -30.11 -27.19 11.09
N SER A 603 -29.80 -26.07 10.44
CA SER A 603 -28.73 -25.14 10.80
C SER A 603 -28.95 -24.52 12.18
N ASP A 604 -28.19 -24.96 13.18
CA ASP A 604 -27.93 -24.16 14.40
C ASP A 604 -26.49 -24.30 14.93
N ASP A 605 -25.58 -24.96 14.20
CA ASP A 605 -24.17 -25.09 14.60
C ASP A 605 -23.23 -24.26 13.73
N VAL A 606 -22.58 -23.30 14.39
CA VAL A 606 -21.68 -22.25 13.88
C VAL A 606 -20.42 -22.80 13.17
N GLN A 607 -20.17 -24.11 13.20
CA GLN A 607 -19.04 -24.74 12.51
C GLN A 607 -19.27 -24.99 11.00
N ALA A 608 -20.52 -24.94 10.52
CA ALA A 608 -20.84 -25.14 9.10
C ALA A 608 -20.54 -23.91 8.22
N GLU A 609 -20.21 -22.75 8.80
CA GLU A 609 -19.84 -21.54 8.05
C GLU A 609 -18.43 -21.59 7.43
N LEU A 610 -17.60 -22.60 7.76
CA LEU A 610 -16.22 -22.72 7.26
C LEU A 610 -16.11 -22.85 5.72
N PHE A 611 -17.21 -23.17 5.03
CA PHE A 611 -17.25 -23.34 3.56
C PHE A 611 -18.12 -22.30 2.85
N HIS A 612 -18.55 -21.22 3.51
CA HIS A 612 -19.33 -20.18 2.83
C HIS A 612 -18.48 -19.42 1.81
N ARG A 613 -18.60 -19.87 0.55
CA ARG A 613 -18.15 -19.20 -0.67
C ARG A 613 -18.56 -17.73 -0.62
N GLY A 614 -17.57 -16.86 -0.52
CA GLY A 614 -17.72 -15.43 -0.70
C GLY A 614 -17.91 -15.08 -2.18
N VAL A 615 -19.09 -15.35 -2.73
CA VAL A 615 -19.57 -14.69 -3.95
C VAL A 615 -20.86 -13.96 -3.58
N GLY A 616 -20.89 -12.66 -3.84
CA GLY A 616 -21.87 -11.72 -3.30
C GLY A 616 -23.32 -12.18 -3.39
N LYS A 617 -24.03 -12.07 -2.24
CA LYS A 617 -25.47 -12.22 -2.16
C LYS A 617 -26.17 -11.32 -3.19
N ARG A 618 -26.70 -11.92 -4.26
CA ARG A 618 -27.92 -11.44 -4.95
C ARG A 618 -28.95 -12.57 -4.90
N ARG A 619 -30.15 -12.23 -4.45
CA ARG A 619 -31.30 -13.15 -4.29
C ARG A 619 -31.61 -13.88 -5.61
N ALA A 620 -31.75 -15.21 -5.57
CA ALA A 620 -32.99 -15.95 -5.89
C ALA A 620 -32.77 -17.38 -6.46
N SER A 621 -33.70 -18.26 -6.06
CA SER A 621 -34.12 -19.55 -6.68
C SER A 621 -33.38 -20.83 -6.29
N HIS A 622 -34.20 -21.90 -6.15
CA HIS A 622 -33.84 -23.30 -5.85
C HIS A 622 -32.79 -23.92 -6.80
N GLN A 623 -32.45 -23.28 -7.93
CA GLN A 623 -31.39 -23.74 -8.84
C GLN A 623 -29.98 -23.57 -8.25
N SER A 624 -29.77 -22.59 -7.36
CA SER A 624 -28.47 -22.36 -6.71
C SER A 624 -28.05 -23.51 -5.79
N SER A 625 -28.99 -24.07 -5.02
CA SER A 625 -28.71 -25.16 -4.08
C SER A 625 -28.37 -26.49 -4.74
N GLU A 626 -28.94 -26.80 -5.91
CA GLU A 626 -28.63 -28.03 -6.64
C GLU A 626 -27.27 -27.95 -7.33
N HIS A 627 -26.94 -26.81 -7.91
CA HIS A 627 -25.63 -26.57 -8.53
C HIS A 627 -24.50 -26.61 -7.49
N ASP A 628 -24.70 -26.00 -6.32
CA ASP A 628 -23.74 -26.08 -5.22
C ASP A 628 -23.53 -27.53 -4.75
N LEU A 629 -24.59 -28.34 -4.69
CA LEU A 629 -24.49 -29.77 -4.34
C LEU A 629 -23.73 -30.58 -5.40
N GLU A 630 -23.98 -30.34 -6.69
CA GLU A 630 -23.29 -31.03 -7.79
C GLU A 630 -21.78 -30.74 -7.76
N GLU A 631 -21.38 -29.51 -7.45
CA GLU A 631 -19.98 -29.16 -7.28
C GLU A 631 -19.35 -29.83 -6.06
N HIS A 632 -20.06 -29.92 -4.93
CA HIS A 632 -19.59 -30.64 -3.75
C HIS A 632 -19.41 -32.15 -4.02
N ILE A 633 -20.32 -32.77 -4.78
CA ILE A 633 -20.19 -34.18 -5.20
C ILE A 633 -19.00 -34.34 -6.15
N THR A 634 -18.81 -33.41 -7.08
CA THR A 634 -17.69 -33.43 -8.03
C THR A 634 -16.35 -33.31 -7.31
N GLU A 635 -16.23 -32.39 -6.35
CA GLU A 635 -15.04 -32.23 -5.52
C GLU A 635 -14.75 -33.49 -4.71
N TRP A 636 -15.79 -34.07 -4.07
CA TRP A 636 -15.69 -35.33 -3.35
C TRP A 636 -15.21 -36.50 -4.24
N ALA A 637 -15.74 -36.59 -5.46
CA ALA A 637 -15.31 -37.60 -6.43
C ALA A 637 -13.84 -37.41 -6.86
N ASN A 638 -13.41 -36.17 -7.10
CA ASN A 638 -12.02 -35.87 -7.43
C ASN A 638 -11.07 -36.23 -6.28
N MET A 639 -11.43 -35.90 -5.03
CA MET A 639 -10.67 -36.32 -3.84
C MET A 639 -10.57 -37.85 -3.74
N THR A 640 -11.67 -38.55 -4.02
CA THR A 640 -11.70 -40.02 -4.03
C THR A 640 -10.71 -40.59 -5.04
N TRP A 641 -10.68 -40.05 -6.27
CA TRP A 641 -9.74 -40.48 -7.31
C TRP A 641 -8.29 -40.21 -6.93
N PHE A 642 -8.02 -39.04 -6.34
CA PHE A 642 -6.70 -38.69 -5.84
C PHE A 642 -6.22 -39.67 -4.76
N LEU A 643 -7.07 -39.96 -3.78
CA LEU A 643 -6.76 -40.89 -2.68
C LEU A 643 -6.50 -42.31 -3.16
N LEU A 644 -7.30 -42.80 -4.11
CA LEU A 644 -7.10 -44.13 -4.71
C LEU A 644 -5.81 -44.20 -5.52
N THR A 645 -5.48 -43.12 -6.21
CA THR A 645 -4.29 -43.03 -7.08
C THR A 645 -2.99 -43.03 -6.28
N LEU A 646 -2.91 -42.27 -5.19
CA LEU A 646 -1.70 -42.18 -4.35
C LEU A 646 -1.72 -43.14 -3.15
N GLY A 647 -2.83 -43.82 -2.89
CA GLY A 647 -2.96 -44.72 -1.75
C GLY A 647 -1.90 -45.82 -1.72
N GLY A 648 -1.55 -46.40 -2.88
CA GLY A 648 -0.52 -47.44 -2.98
C GLY A 648 0.83 -46.99 -2.42
N VAL A 649 1.36 -45.87 -2.93
CA VAL A 649 2.68 -45.36 -2.53
C VAL A 649 2.71 -44.86 -1.07
N CYS A 650 1.64 -44.24 -0.60
CA CYS A 650 1.52 -43.73 0.76
C CYS A 650 1.38 -44.85 1.82
N LEU A 651 0.60 -45.89 1.52
CA LEU A 651 0.42 -47.03 2.43
C LEU A 651 1.69 -47.91 2.51
N GLN A 652 2.41 -48.09 1.40
CA GLN A 652 3.68 -48.82 1.38
C GLN A 652 4.74 -48.16 2.26
N LYS A 653 4.87 -46.82 2.24
CA LYS A 653 5.77 -46.08 3.14
C LYS A 653 5.46 -46.38 4.60
N ARG A 654 4.18 -46.26 5.02
CA ARG A 654 3.75 -46.54 6.40
C ARG A 654 4.09 -47.95 6.85
N LEU A 655 3.86 -48.95 5.98
CA LEU A 655 4.23 -50.33 6.26
C LEU A 655 5.75 -50.45 6.42
N SER A 656 6.55 -49.94 5.48
CA SER A 656 8.01 -50.01 5.55
C SER A 656 8.60 -49.37 6.82
N SER A 657 8.07 -48.22 7.26
CA SER A 657 8.48 -47.56 8.51
C SER A 657 8.14 -48.40 9.74
N ARG A 658 6.94 -49.02 9.77
CA ARG A 658 6.52 -49.92 10.85
C ARG A 658 7.39 -51.18 10.91
N TRP A 659 7.73 -51.76 9.76
CA TRP A 659 8.67 -52.88 9.66
C TRP A 659 10.08 -52.52 10.18
N LYS A 660 10.60 -51.33 9.82
CA LYS A 660 11.90 -50.84 10.34
C LYS A 660 11.87 -50.62 11.86
N GLN A 661 10.78 -50.07 12.41
CA GLN A 661 10.60 -49.93 13.85
C GLN A 661 10.54 -51.28 14.58
N MET A 662 9.83 -52.26 14.01
CA MET A 662 9.78 -53.63 14.55
C MET A 662 11.16 -54.31 14.51
N GLN A 663 11.96 -54.09 13.46
CA GLN A 663 13.32 -54.60 13.39
C GLN A 663 14.27 -53.93 14.41
N LEU A 664 14.16 -52.62 14.63
CA LEU A 664 14.92 -51.94 15.69
C LEU A 664 14.54 -52.48 17.08
N GLN A 665 13.25 -52.68 17.36
CA GLN A 665 12.78 -53.27 18.62
C GLN A 665 13.28 -54.70 18.83
N ASN A 666 13.27 -55.53 17.78
CA ASN A 666 13.82 -56.88 17.84
C ASN A 666 15.35 -56.90 18.03
N ASN A 667 16.09 -55.96 17.42
CA ASN A 667 17.53 -55.85 17.60
C ASN A 667 17.94 -55.33 18.98
N THR A 668 17.13 -54.47 19.61
CA THR A 668 17.34 -54.08 21.02
C THR A 668 16.97 -55.21 21.99
N ALA A 669 16.00 -56.05 21.65
CA ALA A 669 15.62 -57.21 22.46
C ALA A 669 16.65 -58.36 22.38
N THR A 670 17.32 -58.54 21.25
CA THR A 670 18.40 -59.54 21.08
C THR A 670 19.76 -59.07 21.62
N ALA A 671 20.02 -57.77 21.68
CA ALA A 671 21.21 -57.24 22.36
C ALA A 671 21.15 -57.39 23.89
N GLY A 672 19.94 -57.40 24.48
CA GLY A 672 19.72 -57.61 25.91
C GLY A 672 19.79 -59.07 26.39
N SER A 673 19.89 -60.05 25.49
CA SER A 673 19.86 -61.48 25.83
C SER A 673 21.21 -62.21 25.69
N SER A 674 22.31 -61.50 25.41
CA SER A 674 23.65 -62.10 25.25
C SER A 674 24.66 -61.79 26.36
N SER A 675 24.24 -61.24 27.50
CA SER A 675 25.08 -61.13 28.71
C SER A 675 24.54 -62.03 29.82
N GLY A 676 24.80 -63.34 29.71
CA GLY A 676 24.36 -64.29 30.72
C GLY A 676 24.88 -65.71 30.48
N MET A 677 26.19 -65.91 30.63
CA MET A 677 26.69 -67.21 31.08
C MET A 677 27.60 -67.01 32.30
N PRO A 678 27.31 -67.66 33.44
CA PRO A 678 28.22 -67.72 34.58
C PRO A 678 29.04 -69.02 34.54
N ALA A 679 30.37 -68.89 34.54
CA ALA A 679 31.34 -69.74 35.22
C ALA A 679 32.71 -69.07 35.12
#